data_AF-A0A5E7Y0V3-F1
#
_entry.id   AF-A0A5E7Y0V3-F1
#
_cell.length_a   1.000
_cell.length_b   1.000
_cell.length_c   1.000
_cell.angle_alpha   90.00
_cell.angle_beta   90.00
_cell.angle_gamma   90.00
#
_symmetry.space_group_name_H-M   'P 1'
#
loop_
_entity.id
_entity.type
_entity.pdbx_description
1 polymer ?
#
loop_
_entity_poly.entity_id
_entity_poly.type
_entity_poly.pdbx_seq_one_letter_code
_entity_poly.pdbx_strand_id
1 'polypeptide(L)'
;MSSIYKPTIWSTLAFLLLLAPFLATSAGNEITLESYVTTDTDGDGLTDDDEINIYNTDPELADTDDDGLNDGDEVNLYGSDPTLKDTDDDGLEDGEEINTYGSDPTLSDSDGDGLNDFEEVNTYGTDPTLSDSDDDGLSDYDEINSYGSDPTLKDSDDDGLEDGDEVNVYGSDPTLKDSDDDGLEDGDEVNTYGSDPTLTDSDGDEISDYDEVITYGTDPTLSDSDNDGLNDYEELITYSTDPLLSDTDGDGLSDGDEVNVYGTDPLVKDTDEDSLEDGEEVNDYESDPNLADTDDDGCDDGQEVAQNSNILVADSDVDGDGYKKCDGDCDDNDGTINPATVWYADADGDGYGTDTDTKTQCTQPTGYVRVSGDCNDNDANIKPTTIWYQDSDGDGYGNSAVSLTQCAAPAGYVANADDCDDTKETIKPTTVWYADADGDGYGDEGVTKTQCTQPAGYIITAGDCDDSQEAINPTTVWYADADGDGFGLETDKKTQCTKPEGYVLVTGDCDDAKADVNPNTLWYKDADGDGFGDAATTSKSCSKPEGFVADATDCNDTDKDVYPSAPALPDGKDNNCDGSIDKLSQTITIAAIDNKTFGDAVFEVTATSSAGLAVALTVTGPATISGNVVTITGAGELVIDAVQAGNDGYTAADASVTIQVAKASQTISFTALQDVNLEGGTLTLEASSSSGLPITFSVEGDASLEGNTVTLLGAGPLTISASQPGNGNYNAATAATQSICVNPALPVITVASKGKSLSTALVTGAIYTWFRDGQELPTEGNNLPNQESGVFKVMVDVGGCTSTSAEVNVTITGINQAYLSNIIVYPNPATERISLKSLDEVFSSVKTVQISNVSGSLVKELELRVDENSIELADLPAGVYYLRVFDSKVRKDFRFIKQ
;
A
#
# COMPACT_ATOMS: atom_id res chain seq x y z
N MET A 1 21.62 -4.98 -34.57
CA MET A 1 22.95 -4.57 -35.10
C MET A 1 24.04 -5.31 -34.31
N SER A 2 25.34 -5.04 -34.50
CA SER A 2 26.44 -5.87 -33.95
C SER A 2 26.97 -5.38 -32.59
N SER A 3 27.27 -6.30 -31.67
CA SER A 3 28.57 -6.45 -30.95
C SER A 3 28.45 -7.62 -29.97
N ILE A 4 29.00 -8.81 -30.21
CA ILE A 4 30.39 -9.20 -29.92
C ILE A 4 30.88 -8.75 -28.53
N TYR A 5 30.85 -9.67 -27.56
CA TYR A 5 31.89 -9.86 -26.54
C TYR A 5 32.01 -11.36 -26.20
N LYS A 6 33.14 -11.78 -25.61
CA LYS A 6 33.46 -13.13 -25.12
C LYS A 6 34.10 -13.02 -23.73
N PRO A 7 33.96 -14.06 -22.90
CA PRO A 7 35.13 -14.74 -22.30
C PRO A 7 35.08 -16.27 -22.59
N THR A 8 36.10 -16.92 -23.15
CA THR A 8 37.29 -17.54 -22.51
C THR A 8 37.01 -18.67 -21.51
N ILE A 9 36.90 -19.90 -22.04
CA ILE A 9 37.03 -21.16 -21.30
C ILE A 9 38.53 -21.44 -21.05
N TRP A 10 38.92 -21.67 -19.80
CA TRP A 10 40.17 -22.35 -19.41
C TRP A 10 39.80 -23.56 -18.55
N SER A 11 39.69 -24.73 -19.17
CA SER A 11 39.67 -26.02 -18.45
C SER A 11 41.09 -26.61 -18.40
N THR A 12 41.36 -27.37 -17.34
CA THR A 12 42.68 -27.64 -16.76
C THR A 12 43.60 -28.53 -17.60
N LEU A 13 44.90 -28.40 -17.33
CA LEU A 13 45.97 -29.02 -18.11
C LEU A 13 46.51 -30.29 -17.43
N ALA A 14 46.37 -31.43 -18.11
CA ALA A 14 47.28 -32.58 -18.11
C ALA A 14 47.93 -33.03 -16.78
N PHE A 15 47.33 -34.08 -16.21
CA PHE A 15 47.94 -35.06 -15.30
C PHE A 15 49.43 -35.31 -15.60
N LEU A 16 50.33 -35.02 -14.65
CA LEU A 16 51.78 -35.26 -14.79
C LEU A 16 52.21 -36.53 -14.05
N LEU A 17 52.17 -37.66 -14.75
CA LEU A 17 52.66 -38.94 -14.27
C LEU A 17 54.19 -38.88 -14.01
N LEU A 18 54.62 -38.87 -12.75
CA LEU A 18 56.04 -38.76 -12.37
C LEU A 18 56.61 -40.07 -11.80
N LEU A 19 56.74 -41.08 -12.68
CA LEU A 19 57.56 -42.26 -12.40
C LEU A 19 59.02 -41.88 -12.14
N ALA A 20 59.54 -42.24 -10.97
CA ALA A 20 60.96 -42.17 -10.64
C ALA A 20 61.57 -43.59 -10.46
N PRO A 21 62.08 -44.23 -11.53
CA PRO A 21 62.84 -45.47 -11.39
C PRO A 21 64.32 -45.16 -11.09
N PHE A 22 64.72 -45.24 -9.82
CA PHE A 22 66.13 -45.11 -9.45
C PHE A 22 66.89 -46.43 -9.70
N LEU A 23 67.34 -46.65 -10.94
CA LEU A 23 68.24 -47.77 -11.27
C LEU A 23 69.70 -47.31 -11.39
N ALA A 24 70.54 -47.88 -10.54
CA ALA A 24 71.92 -47.45 -10.33
C ALA A 24 72.88 -47.82 -11.48
N THR A 25 73.93 -47.01 -11.63
CA THR A 25 75.22 -47.49 -12.16
C THR A 25 76.32 -47.30 -11.13
N SER A 26 76.48 -48.29 -10.26
CA SER A 26 77.69 -48.53 -9.47
C SER A 26 78.24 -49.89 -9.89
N ALA A 27 79.51 -49.93 -10.28
CA ALA A 27 80.15 -51.16 -10.76
C ALA A 27 80.78 -51.93 -9.58
N GLY A 28 80.11 -53.00 -9.17
CA GLY A 28 80.72 -54.12 -8.43
C GLY A 28 80.77 -53.99 -6.91
N ASN A 29 79.78 -54.58 -6.25
CA ASN A 29 80.02 -55.84 -5.55
C ASN A 29 78.69 -56.61 -5.36
N GLU A 30 78.71 -57.94 -5.40
CA GLU A 30 77.53 -58.77 -5.10
C GLU A 30 77.16 -58.67 -3.61
N ILE A 31 75.92 -58.27 -3.31
CA ILE A 31 75.19 -58.63 -2.09
C ILE A 31 73.74 -58.92 -2.51
N THR A 32 73.13 -59.93 -1.90
CA THR A 32 71.84 -60.53 -2.29
C THR A 32 70.64 -59.63 -2.02
N LEU A 33 69.69 -59.57 -2.97
CA LEU A 33 68.29 -59.30 -2.63
C LEU A 33 67.76 -60.50 -1.84
N GLU A 34 67.46 -60.29 -0.57
CA GLU A 34 66.39 -61.02 0.09
C GLU A 34 65.12 -60.21 -0.17
N SER A 35 64.21 -60.76 -0.98
CA SER A 35 62.85 -60.26 -1.04
C SER A 35 62.21 -60.59 0.30
N TYR A 36 62.13 -59.61 1.20
CA TYR A 36 61.10 -59.64 2.23
C TYR A 36 59.78 -59.67 1.47
N VAL A 37 59.09 -60.81 1.58
CA VAL A 37 57.65 -60.83 1.46
C VAL A 37 57.22 -60.20 2.77
N THR A 38 56.92 -58.91 2.73
CA THR A 38 56.08 -58.30 3.76
C THR A 38 54.78 -59.09 3.72
N THR A 39 54.41 -59.66 4.86
CA THR A 39 53.08 -60.20 5.02
C THR A 39 52.12 -59.03 5.19
N ASP A 40 50.91 -59.31 4.75
CA ASP A 40 49.71 -58.49 4.71
C ASP A 40 48.68 -59.60 5.02
N THR A 41 48.22 -59.61 6.27
CA THR A 41 47.76 -60.84 6.93
C THR A 41 46.23 -60.98 6.89
N ASP A 42 45.51 -59.88 6.91
CA ASP A 42 44.07 -59.76 6.71
C ASP A 42 43.70 -59.35 5.26
N GLY A 43 44.54 -58.57 4.57
CA GLY A 43 44.39 -58.27 3.14
C GLY A 43 43.89 -56.86 2.82
N ASP A 44 44.06 -55.89 3.73
CA ASP A 44 43.58 -54.51 3.62
C ASP A 44 44.36 -53.68 2.57
N GLY A 45 45.68 -53.90 2.46
CA GLY A 45 46.58 -53.15 1.59
C GLY A 45 47.76 -52.48 2.31
N LEU A 46 47.79 -52.49 3.65
CA LEU A 46 48.98 -52.21 4.45
C LEU A 46 49.85 -53.47 4.52
N THR A 47 50.87 -53.46 5.39
CA THR A 47 51.71 -54.63 5.66
C THR A 47 51.94 -54.76 7.16
N ASP A 48 52.10 -56.00 7.66
CA ASP A 48 52.28 -56.27 9.10
C ASP A 48 53.40 -55.40 9.73
N ASP A 49 54.42 -55.04 8.93
CA ASP A 49 55.54 -54.19 9.35
C ASP A 49 55.17 -52.68 9.37
N ASP A 50 54.33 -52.20 8.46
CA ASP A 50 53.88 -50.80 8.41
C ASP A 50 52.78 -50.54 9.46
N GLU A 51 51.82 -51.45 9.60
CA GLU A 51 50.78 -51.42 10.62
C GLU A 51 51.37 -51.33 12.03
N ILE A 52 52.25 -52.26 12.42
CA ILE A 52 52.84 -52.28 13.77
C ILE A 52 53.78 -51.08 14.03
N ASN A 53 54.50 -50.59 13.02
CA ASN A 53 55.62 -49.65 13.23
C ASN A 53 55.39 -48.22 12.72
N ILE A 54 54.33 -47.97 11.95
CA ILE A 54 53.97 -46.66 11.39
C ILE A 54 52.58 -46.23 11.90
N TYR A 55 51.54 -47.03 11.65
CA TYR A 55 50.14 -46.66 11.87
C TYR A 55 49.58 -47.09 13.23
N ASN A 56 50.20 -48.08 13.89
CA ASN A 56 49.81 -48.66 15.18
C ASN A 56 48.46 -49.40 15.17
N THR A 57 48.13 -50.01 14.03
CA THR A 57 46.96 -50.87 13.78
C THR A 57 47.19 -52.35 14.15
N ASP A 58 46.19 -53.24 14.05
CA ASP A 58 46.29 -54.67 14.41
C ASP A 58 46.29 -55.61 13.16
N PRO A 59 47.44 -56.20 12.76
CA PRO A 59 47.58 -57.04 11.54
C PRO A 59 46.83 -58.38 11.48
N GLU A 60 45.81 -58.58 12.29
CA GLU A 60 44.82 -59.65 12.10
C GLU A 60 43.40 -59.09 11.85
N LEU A 61 43.25 -57.77 11.73
CA LEU A 61 42.01 -56.99 11.56
C LEU A 61 42.20 -55.91 10.50
N ALA A 62 41.58 -56.08 9.33
CA ALA A 62 41.60 -55.09 8.24
C ALA A 62 40.87 -53.77 8.57
N ASP A 63 40.27 -53.64 9.75
CA ASP A 63 39.48 -52.51 10.24
C ASP A 63 39.77 -52.50 11.75
N THR A 64 40.65 -51.59 12.18
CA THR A 64 41.23 -51.58 13.53
C THR A 64 40.28 -51.00 14.57
N ASP A 65 39.42 -50.02 14.20
CA ASP A 65 38.55 -49.32 15.15
C ASP A 65 37.03 -49.56 14.97
N ASP A 66 36.62 -50.33 13.95
CA ASP A 66 35.25 -50.84 13.70
C ASP A 66 34.29 -49.71 13.24
N ASP A 67 34.74 -48.80 12.35
CA ASP A 67 33.97 -47.75 11.68
C ASP A 67 33.39 -48.16 10.31
N GLY A 68 33.99 -49.16 9.65
CA GLY A 68 33.56 -49.70 8.37
C GLY A 68 34.42 -49.31 7.16
N LEU A 69 35.46 -48.51 7.32
CA LEU A 69 36.58 -48.44 6.38
C LEU A 69 37.60 -49.55 6.68
N ASN A 70 38.71 -49.54 5.97
CA ASN A 70 39.84 -50.41 6.26
C ASN A 70 41.10 -49.58 6.33
N ASP A 71 41.99 -49.94 7.26
CA ASP A 71 43.19 -49.19 7.61
C ASP A 71 44.02 -48.80 6.36
N GLY A 72 44.03 -49.69 5.36
CA GLY A 72 44.61 -49.50 4.03
C GLY A 72 43.93 -48.43 3.18
N ASP A 73 42.62 -48.45 3.02
CA ASP A 73 41.89 -47.42 2.25
C ASP A 73 41.92 -46.06 2.96
N GLU A 74 41.78 -46.01 4.28
CA GLU A 74 41.95 -44.79 5.08
C GLU A 74 43.29 -44.13 4.80
N VAL A 75 44.40 -44.83 5.02
CA VAL A 75 45.76 -44.30 4.86
C VAL A 75 46.10 -43.97 3.40
N ASN A 76 45.63 -44.77 2.43
CA ASN A 76 46.09 -44.66 1.04
C ASN A 76 45.14 -43.89 0.10
N LEU A 77 43.86 -43.72 0.47
CA LEU A 77 42.84 -43.09 -0.38
C LEU A 77 42.27 -41.82 0.25
N TYR A 78 41.90 -41.83 1.53
CA TYR A 78 41.16 -40.74 2.17
C TYR A 78 42.07 -39.80 2.98
N GLY A 79 42.98 -40.34 3.77
CA GLY A 79 43.95 -39.60 4.59
C GLY A 79 43.60 -39.51 6.07
N SER A 80 42.56 -40.23 6.51
CA SER A 80 42.13 -40.41 7.90
C SER A 80 43.15 -41.15 8.78
N ASP A 81 42.94 -41.14 10.11
CA ASP A 81 43.74 -41.86 11.09
C ASP A 81 43.07 -43.21 11.43
N PRO A 82 43.62 -44.36 10.98
CA PRO A 82 43.01 -45.71 11.11
C PRO A 82 43.05 -46.28 12.54
N THR A 83 43.02 -45.40 13.53
CA THR A 83 42.91 -45.73 14.95
C THR A 83 41.87 -44.86 15.67
N LEU A 84 41.18 -43.99 14.94
CA LEU A 84 40.12 -43.10 15.37
C LEU A 84 38.94 -43.25 14.39
N LYS A 85 37.80 -43.75 14.90
CA LYS A 85 36.54 -43.88 14.16
C LYS A 85 35.98 -42.57 13.58
N ASP A 86 36.56 -41.45 13.97
CA ASP A 86 36.15 -40.05 13.79
C ASP A 86 37.46 -39.26 13.87
N THR A 87 37.98 -38.85 12.71
CA THR A 87 39.34 -38.31 12.55
C THR A 87 39.42 -36.82 12.92
N ASP A 88 38.36 -36.04 12.69
CA ASP A 88 38.36 -34.59 12.91
C ASP A 88 37.53 -34.08 14.10
N ASP A 89 36.81 -34.98 14.80
CA ASP A 89 36.05 -34.76 16.05
C ASP A 89 34.79 -33.89 15.82
N ASP A 90 34.16 -33.96 14.63
CA ASP A 90 32.87 -33.33 14.30
C ASP A 90 31.66 -34.12 14.85
N GLY A 91 31.75 -35.46 14.88
CA GLY A 91 30.75 -36.38 15.41
C GLY A 91 30.16 -37.40 14.42
N LEU A 92 30.52 -37.36 13.15
CA LEU A 92 30.34 -38.47 12.20
C LEU A 92 31.50 -39.47 12.34
N GLU A 93 31.28 -40.71 11.85
CA GLU A 93 32.38 -41.68 11.74
C GLU A 93 32.96 -41.64 10.31
N ASP A 94 34.29 -41.75 10.12
CA ASP A 94 34.96 -41.58 8.80
C ASP A 94 34.34 -42.49 7.71
N GLY A 95 33.97 -43.71 8.10
CA GLY A 95 33.25 -44.67 7.28
C GLY A 95 31.77 -44.38 7.07
N GLU A 96 31.11 -43.65 7.96
CA GLU A 96 29.76 -43.11 7.74
C GLU A 96 29.81 -41.99 6.70
N GLU A 97 30.73 -41.03 6.86
CA GLU A 97 31.02 -39.95 5.91
C GLU A 97 31.24 -40.49 4.49
N ILE A 98 32.31 -41.27 4.29
CA ILE A 98 32.71 -41.77 2.97
C ILE A 98 31.66 -42.67 2.31
N ASN A 99 30.96 -43.52 3.07
CA ASN A 99 30.04 -44.50 2.49
C ASN A 99 28.59 -44.02 2.40
N THR A 100 28.20 -42.98 3.14
CA THR A 100 26.80 -42.51 3.23
C THR A 100 26.64 -41.12 2.61
N TYR A 101 27.49 -40.17 2.98
CA TYR A 101 27.31 -38.74 2.68
C TYR A 101 28.23 -38.27 1.53
N GLY A 102 29.48 -38.74 1.51
CA GLY A 102 30.47 -38.37 0.51
C GLY A 102 31.36 -37.18 0.90
N SER A 103 31.28 -36.75 2.16
CA SER A 103 32.15 -35.76 2.82
C SER A 103 33.63 -36.20 2.87
N ASP A 104 34.52 -35.28 3.25
CA ASP A 104 35.95 -35.51 3.45
C ASP A 104 36.25 -35.71 4.96
N PRO A 105 36.56 -36.94 5.42
CA PRO A 105 36.75 -37.30 6.84
C PRO A 105 38.05 -36.77 7.45
N THR A 106 38.51 -35.63 6.97
CA THR A 106 39.64 -34.87 7.49
C THR A 106 39.31 -33.37 7.66
N LEU A 107 38.05 -32.99 7.38
CA LEU A 107 37.49 -31.65 7.38
C LEU A 107 36.08 -31.67 8.00
N SER A 108 35.98 -31.16 9.24
CA SER A 108 34.72 -30.97 9.98
C SER A 108 33.80 -29.87 9.39
N ASP A 109 33.87 -29.64 8.09
CA ASP A 109 33.25 -28.58 7.26
C ASP A 109 33.77 -28.84 5.83
N SER A 110 33.11 -29.78 5.14
CA SER A 110 33.60 -30.37 3.88
C SER A 110 33.56 -29.43 2.67
N ASP A 111 32.54 -28.57 2.57
CA ASP A 111 32.39 -27.61 1.47
C ASP A 111 32.88 -26.19 1.81
N GLY A 112 32.96 -25.82 3.09
CA GLY A 112 33.47 -24.55 3.58
C GLY A 112 32.43 -23.45 3.77
N ASP A 113 31.13 -23.76 3.89
CA ASP A 113 30.06 -22.77 4.12
C ASP A 113 30.09 -22.18 5.55
N GLY A 114 30.47 -22.98 6.55
CA GLY A 114 30.58 -22.60 7.96
C GLY A 114 29.72 -23.40 8.94
N LEU A 115 28.91 -24.35 8.47
CA LEU A 115 28.36 -25.46 9.24
C LEU A 115 29.42 -26.58 9.38
N ASN A 116 29.06 -27.68 10.03
CA ASN A 116 29.84 -28.91 10.04
C ASN A 116 28.95 -30.06 9.59
N ASP A 117 29.57 -31.02 8.93
CA ASP A 117 28.92 -32.15 8.26
C ASP A 117 27.96 -32.90 9.21
N PHE A 118 28.33 -33.07 10.48
CA PHE A 118 27.45 -33.61 11.51
C PHE A 118 26.19 -32.75 11.75
N GLU A 119 26.34 -31.44 11.94
CA GLU A 119 25.22 -30.51 12.17
C GLU A 119 24.30 -30.46 10.96
N GLU A 120 24.84 -30.43 9.75
CA GLU A 120 24.10 -30.51 8.50
C GLU A 120 23.22 -31.75 8.44
N VAL A 121 23.80 -32.95 8.46
CA VAL A 121 23.03 -34.19 8.22
C VAL A 121 22.14 -34.60 9.40
N ASN A 122 22.44 -34.17 10.64
CA ASN A 122 21.66 -34.56 11.83
C ASN A 122 20.74 -33.46 12.39
N THR A 123 20.97 -32.19 12.08
CA THR A 123 20.19 -31.06 12.61
C THR A 123 19.34 -30.39 11.54
N TYR A 124 19.91 -30.12 10.37
CA TYR A 124 19.28 -29.30 9.32
C TYR A 124 18.71 -30.13 8.16
N GLY A 125 19.35 -31.24 7.81
CA GLY A 125 18.93 -32.14 6.74
C GLY A 125 19.55 -31.83 5.37
N THR A 126 20.60 -31.00 5.36
CA THR A 126 21.35 -30.51 4.20
C THR A 126 22.38 -31.53 3.68
N ASP A 127 22.98 -31.27 2.51
CA ASP A 127 24.02 -32.10 1.88
C ASP A 127 25.42 -31.52 2.16
N PRO A 128 26.25 -32.14 3.03
CA PRO A 128 27.53 -31.59 3.50
C PRO A 128 28.64 -31.56 2.43
N THR A 129 28.26 -31.66 1.15
CA THR A 129 29.16 -31.51 0.01
C THR A 129 28.76 -30.33 -0.88
N LEU A 130 27.73 -29.58 -0.49
CA LEU A 130 27.09 -28.50 -1.23
C LEU A 130 26.74 -27.35 -0.29
N SER A 131 27.52 -26.25 -0.40
CA SER A 131 27.34 -25.02 0.39
C SER A 131 26.08 -24.20 0.05
N ASP A 132 25.09 -24.84 -0.54
CA ASP A 132 23.84 -24.36 -1.14
C ASP A 132 23.10 -25.64 -1.55
N SER A 133 22.32 -26.20 -0.61
CA SER A 133 21.73 -27.53 -0.69
C SER A 133 20.59 -27.64 -1.71
N ASP A 134 19.91 -26.54 -2.04
CA ASP A 134 18.76 -26.53 -2.93
C ASP A 134 18.92 -25.71 -4.24
N ASP A 135 20.04 -25.02 -4.43
CA ASP A 135 20.46 -24.26 -5.63
C ASP A 135 19.62 -22.98 -5.85
N ASP A 136 19.29 -22.24 -4.79
CA ASP A 136 18.63 -20.90 -4.80
C ASP A 136 19.62 -19.72 -4.84
N GLY A 137 20.86 -19.93 -4.38
CA GLY A 137 21.92 -18.93 -4.37
C GLY A 137 22.19 -18.26 -3.01
N LEU A 138 21.50 -18.66 -1.94
CA LEU A 138 22.00 -18.54 -0.57
C LEU A 138 22.89 -19.74 -0.23
N SER A 139 23.44 -19.75 0.98
CA SER A 139 24.17 -20.89 1.52
C SER A 139 23.51 -21.29 2.81
N ASP A 140 23.44 -22.59 3.08
CA ASP A 140 22.77 -23.20 4.21
C ASP A 140 23.09 -22.50 5.55
N TYR A 141 24.37 -22.15 5.77
CA TYR A 141 24.83 -21.34 6.89
C TYR A 141 24.14 -19.98 6.99
N ASP A 142 24.06 -19.22 5.90
CA ASP A 142 23.48 -17.87 5.85
C ASP A 142 21.96 -17.91 5.97
N GLU A 143 21.30 -18.90 5.38
CA GLU A 143 19.88 -19.16 5.60
C GLU A 143 19.57 -19.38 7.08
N ILE A 144 20.27 -20.30 7.74
CA ILE A 144 20.06 -20.60 9.16
C ILE A 144 20.44 -19.42 10.08
N ASN A 145 21.52 -18.70 9.79
CA ASN A 145 22.14 -17.75 10.76
C ASN A 145 21.93 -16.27 10.43
N SER A 146 21.65 -15.92 9.18
CA SER A 146 21.48 -14.54 8.70
C SER A 146 20.02 -14.19 8.41
N TYR A 147 19.23 -15.12 7.85
CA TYR A 147 17.86 -14.85 7.35
C TYR A 147 16.77 -15.55 8.16
N GLY A 148 16.89 -16.86 8.39
CA GLY A 148 15.94 -17.69 9.12
C GLY A 148 15.10 -18.63 8.23
N SER A 149 15.44 -18.73 6.95
CA SER A 149 14.85 -19.64 5.95
C SER A 149 15.18 -21.12 6.22
N ASP A 150 14.51 -22.03 5.49
CA ASP A 150 14.72 -23.48 5.51
C ASP A 150 15.66 -23.90 4.36
N PRO A 151 16.93 -24.26 4.62
CA PRO A 151 17.97 -24.54 3.61
C PRO A 151 17.78 -25.85 2.84
N THR A 152 16.54 -26.31 2.76
CA THR A 152 16.12 -27.47 1.97
C THR A 152 14.94 -27.14 1.04
N LEU A 153 14.50 -25.87 1.04
CA LEU A 153 13.37 -25.32 0.30
C LEU A 153 13.75 -23.97 -0.32
N LYS A 154 13.98 -23.96 -1.63
CA LYS A 154 14.26 -22.76 -2.46
C LYS A 154 13.30 -21.58 -2.30
N ASP A 155 12.16 -21.79 -1.64
CA ASP A 155 11.00 -20.93 -1.44
C ASP A 155 10.43 -21.36 -0.08
N SER A 156 10.85 -20.66 0.98
CA SER A 156 10.64 -21.06 2.39
C SER A 156 9.21 -20.83 2.86
N ASP A 157 8.50 -19.85 2.31
CA ASP A 157 7.15 -19.49 2.74
C ASP A 157 6.02 -19.77 1.74
N ASP A 158 6.34 -20.26 0.53
CA ASP A 158 5.43 -20.72 -0.54
C ASP A 158 4.64 -19.56 -1.16
N ASP A 159 5.30 -18.42 -1.44
CA ASP A 159 4.76 -17.25 -2.18
C ASP A 159 5.11 -17.25 -3.69
N GLY A 160 6.16 -17.95 -4.09
CA GLY A 160 6.59 -18.08 -5.48
C GLY A 160 7.79 -17.22 -5.90
N LEU A 161 8.46 -16.53 -4.98
CA LEU A 161 9.87 -16.12 -5.12
C LEU A 161 10.80 -17.21 -4.60
N GLU A 162 12.09 -17.11 -4.95
CA GLU A 162 13.12 -17.96 -4.34
C GLU A 162 13.87 -17.11 -3.29
N ASP A 163 14.15 -17.64 -2.10
CA ASP A 163 14.71 -16.90 -0.94
C ASP A 163 15.98 -16.11 -1.31
N GLY A 164 16.81 -16.67 -2.18
CA GLY A 164 17.99 -16.04 -2.74
C GLY A 164 17.70 -14.90 -3.71
N ASP A 165 16.63 -14.95 -4.50
CA ASP A 165 16.21 -13.83 -5.34
C ASP A 165 15.59 -12.73 -4.45
N GLU A 166 14.78 -13.07 -3.45
CA GLU A 166 14.29 -12.14 -2.43
C GLU A 166 15.42 -11.35 -1.77
N VAL A 167 16.36 -12.04 -1.13
CA VAL A 167 17.48 -11.42 -0.41
C VAL A 167 18.42 -10.63 -1.33
N ASN A 168 18.73 -11.16 -2.53
CA ASN A 168 19.78 -10.59 -3.39
C ASN A 168 19.28 -9.62 -4.46
N VAL A 169 17.99 -9.64 -4.82
CA VAL A 169 17.40 -8.84 -5.90
C VAL A 169 16.41 -7.82 -5.37
N TYR A 170 15.46 -8.22 -4.53
CA TYR A 170 14.31 -7.40 -4.12
C TYR A 170 14.56 -6.70 -2.76
N GLY A 171 15.06 -7.44 -1.78
CA GLY A 171 15.29 -6.99 -0.41
C GLY A 171 14.14 -7.30 0.56
N SER A 172 13.22 -8.19 0.16
CA SER A 172 12.18 -8.79 1.00
C SER A 172 12.76 -9.72 2.09
N ASP A 173 11.91 -10.18 3.00
CA ASP A 173 12.23 -11.12 4.08
C ASP A 173 11.75 -12.53 3.68
N PRO A 174 12.65 -13.49 3.38
CA PRO A 174 12.31 -14.82 2.82
C PRO A 174 11.67 -15.78 3.83
N THR A 175 10.97 -15.24 4.81
CA THR A 175 10.20 -15.96 5.83
C THR A 175 8.79 -15.38 5.99
N LEU A 176 8.44 -14.37 5.19
CA LEU A 176 7.22 -13.60 5.21
C LEU A 176 6.70 -13.39 3.78
N LYS A 177 5.65 -14.14 3.41
CA LYS A 177 4.93 -14.03 2.13
C LYS A 177 4.47 -12.62 1.73
N ASP A 178 4.51 -11.67 2.65
CA ASP A 178 4.07 -10.27 2.59
C ASP A 178 5.04 -9.51 3.51
N SER A 179 6.07 -8.89 2.91
CA SER A 179 7.20 -8.29 3.63
C SER A 179 6.90 -6.93 4.25
N ASP A 180 5.88 -6.21 3.77
CA ASP A 180 5.55 -4.85 4.21
C ASP A 180 4.20 -4.69 4.95
N ASP A 181 3.44 -5.78 5.09
CA ASP A 181 2.10 -5.88 5.72
C ASP A 181 0.99 -5.11 4.93
N ASP A 182 1.12 -4.98 3.61
CA ASP A 182 0.16 -4.36 2.67
C ASP A 182 -1.05 -5.26 2.39
N GLY A 183 -0.83 -6.56 2.23
CA GLY A 183 -1.83 -7.57 1.94
C GLY A 183 -1.78 -8.21 0.53
N LEU A 184 -0.89 -7.77 -0.34
CA LEU A 184 -0.37 -8.56 -1.47
C LEU A 184 0.73 -9.52 -0.98
N GLU A 185 1.01 -10.56 -1.77
CA GLU A 185 2.16 -11.43 -1.51
C GLU A 185 3.35 -11.00 -2.40
N ASP A 186 4.58 -10.98 -1.87
CA ASP A 186 5.77 -10.41 -2.54
C ASP A 186 5.99 -11.00 -3.96
N GLY A 187 5.71 -12.31 -4.10
CA GLY A 187 5.74 -13.03 -5.35
C GLY A 187 4.63 -12.64 -6.33
N ASP A 188 3.45 -12.26 -5.86
CA ASP A 188 2.40 -11.71 -6.73
C ASP A 188 2.75 -10.27 -7.15
N GLU A 189 3.26 -9.46 -6.23
CA GLU A 189 3.81 -8.13 -6.51
C GLU A 189 4.86 -8.16 -7.62
N VAL A 190 5.93 -8.93 -7.43
CA VAL A 190 7.04 -9.01 -8.37
C VAL A 190 6.65 -9.67 -9.70
N ASN A 191 5.90 -10.77 -9.67
CA ASN A 191 5.63 -11.57 -10.88
C ASN A 191 4.37 -11.14 -11.65
N THR A 192 3.37 -10.56 -10.98
CA THR A 192 2.08 -10.18 -11.58
C THR A 192 1.97 -8.69 -11.82
N TYR A 193 2.35 -7.83 -10.86
CA TYR A 193 2.07 -6.39 -10.89
C TYR A 193 3.29 -5.54 -11.27
N GLY A 194 4.48 -5.91 -10.82
CA GLY A 194 5.73 -5.18 -11.01
C GLY A 194 6.01 -4.11 -9.95
N SER A 195 5.30 -4.15 -8.81
CA SER A 195 5.55 -3.34 -7.62
C SER A 195 6.85 -3.72 -6.89
N ASP A 196 7.22 -2.93 -5.88
CA ASP A 196 8.39 -3.13 -5.01
C ASP A 196 7.91 -3.74 -3.67
N PRO A 197 8.16 -5.04 -3.40
CA PRO A 197 7.60 -5.77 -2.25
C PRO A 197 8.21 -5.38 -0.89
N THR A 198 8.73 -4.17 -0.80
CA THR A 198 9.26 -3.57 0.43
C THR A 198 8.62 -2.22 0.74
N LEU A 199 7.62 -1.84 -0.05
CA LEU A 199 6.95 -0.54 -0.08
C LEU A 199 5.44 -0.69 -0.33
N THR A 200 4.65 -0.50 0.73
CA THR A 200 3.17 -0.44 0.77
C THR A 200 2.53 0.64 -0.15
N ASP A 201 3.32 1.35 -0.96
CA ASP A 201 2.96 2.44 -1.88
C ASP A 201 4.18 2.60 -2.82
N SER A 202 4.17 1.85 -3.92
CA SER A 202 5.33 1.67 -4.82
C SER A 202 5.67 2.93 -5.63
N ASP A 203 4.68 3.69 -6.06
CA ASP A 203 4.88 4.87 -6.91
C ASP A 203 4.83 6.22 -6.15
N GLY A 204 4.23 6.23 -4.95
CA GLY A 204 4.22 7.35 -4.01
C GLY A 204 3.00 8.27 -4.12
N ASP A 205 1.84 7.78 -4.55
CA ASP A 205 0.61 8.54 -4.81
C ASP A 205 -0.29 8.79 -3.58
N GLU A 206 -0.09 8.06 -2.47
CA GLU A 206 -0.91 7.96 -1.25
C GLU A 206 -2.01 6.85 -1.23
N ILE A 207 -2.15 6.00 -2.26
CA ILE A 207 -2.85 4.69 -2.22
C ILE A 207 -1.82 3.56 -1.95
N SER A 208 -2.26 2.40 -1.48
CA SER A 208 -1.42 1.20 -1.37
C SER A 208 -1.65 0.22 -2.50
N ASP A 209 -0.59 -0.47 -2.91
CA ASP A 209 -0.56 -1.41 -4.04
C ASP A 209 -1.69 -2.46 -3.95
N TYR A 210 -1.99 -2.98 -2.76
CA TYR A 210 -3.17 -3.84 -2.54
C TYR A 210 -4.49 -3.15 -2.92
N ASP A 211 -4.73 -1.91 -2.47
CA ASP A 211 -6.00 -1.22 -2.69
C ASP A 211 -6.11 -0.79 -4.17
N GLU A 212 -5.02 -0.39 -4.80
CA GLU A 212 -4.95 -0.17 -6.24
C GLU A 212 -5.36 -1.40 -7.04
N VAL A 213 -4.73 -2.54 -6.79
CA VAL A 213 -5.00 -3.79 -7.52
C VAL A 213 -6.37 -4.38 -7.23
N ILE A 214 -6.80 -4.39 -5.96
CA ILE A 214 -7.98 -5.14 -5.48
C ILE A 214 -9.23 -4.26 -5.36
N THR A 215 -9.09 -3.00 -4.99
CA THR A 215 -10.22 -2.08 -4.74
C THR A 215 -10.51 -1.19 -5.94
N TYR A 216 -9.50 -0.62 -6.59
CA TYR A 216 -9.68 0.42 -7.62
C TYR A 216 -9.47 -0.07 -9.07
N GLY A 217 -8.54 -0.98 -9.30
CA GLY A 217 -8.14 -1.49 -10.61
C GLY A 217 -7.11 -0.63 -11.35
N THR A 218 -6.36 0.19 -10.62
CA THR A 218 -5.25 1.05 -11.11
C THR A 218 -3.94 0.26 -11.25
N ASP A 219 -2.89 0.88 -11.77
CA ASP A 219 -1.56 0.26 -11.98
C ASP A 219 -0.59 0.76 -10.91
N PRO A 220 -0.19 -0.07 -9.91
CA PRO A 220 0.58 0.38 -8.73
C PRO A 220 2.04 0.78 -9.02
N THR A 221 2.38 0.96 -10.30
CA THR A 221 3.66 1.47 -10.75
C THR A 221 3.54 2.84 -11.43
N LEU A 222 2.33 3.40 -11.49
CA LEU A 222 1.93 4.59 -12.25
C LEU A 222 0.95 5.49 -11.46
N SER A 223 1.51 6.50 -10.81
CA SER A 223 0.82 7.52 -10.00
C SER A 223 -0.13 8.47 -10.79
N ASP A 224 -0.64 8.04 -11.94
CA ASP A 224 -1.47 8.75 -12.92
C ASP A 224 -1.81 7.69 -13.99
N SER A 225 -2.80 6.84 -13.69
CA SER A 225 -3.13 5.62 -14.45
C SER A 225 -3.55 5.91 -15.90
N ASP A 226 -4.28 7.00 -16.15
CA ASP A 226 -4.80 7.34 -17.49
C ASP A 226 -4.00 8.45 -18.22
N ASN A 227 -3.10 9.14 -17.51
CA ASN A 227 -2.18 10.18 -17.98
C ASN A 227 -2.85 11.51 -18.34
N ASP A 228 -3.90 11.89 -17.62
CA ASP A 228 -4.57 13.19 -17.75
C ASP A 228 -3.91 14.33 -16.95
N GLY A 229 -3.18 14.00 -15.87
CA GLY A 229 -2.42 14.93 -15.05
C GLY A 229 -2.95 15.19 -13.64
N LEU A 230 -3.99 14.49 -13.18
CA LEU A 230 -4.23 14.19 -11.77
C LEU A 230 -3.51 12.89 -11.37
N ASN A 231 -3.40 12.61 -10.06
CA ASN A 231 -3.05 11.26 -9.60
C ASN A 231 -4.27 10.52 -9.08
N ASP A 232 -4.22 9.20 -9.12
CA ASP A 232 -5.32 8.29 -8.80
C ASP A 232 -5.92 8.58 -7.41
N TYR A 233 -5.09 8.96 -6.44
CA TYR A 233 -5.53 9.47 -5.13
C TYR A 233 -6.29 10.82 -5.19
N GLU A 234 -5.78 11.82 -5.91
CA GLU A 234 -6.47 13.10 -6.09
C GLU A 234 -7.84 12.87 -6.73
N GLU A 235 -7.90 12.00 -7.73
CA GLU A 235 -9.14 11.59 -8.39
C GLU A 235 -10.11 10.90 -7.45
N LEU A 236 -9.72 9.81 -6.79
CA LEU A 236 -10.61 9.03 -5.93
C LEU A 236 -11.05 9.77 -4.66
N ILE A 237 -10.17 10.58 -4.06
CA ILE A 237 -10.37 11.17 -2.73
C ILE A 237 -10.72 12.66 -2.78
N THR A 238 -10.17 13.43 -3.74
CA THR A 238 -10.38 14.89 -3.82
C THR A 238 -11.48 15.26 -4.80
N TYR A 239 -11.48 14.69 -6.00
CA TYR A 239 -12.40 15.06 -7.09
C TYR A 239 -13.59 14.09 -7.26
N SER A 240 -13.44 12.84 -6.82
CA SER A 240 -14.38 11.72 -7.01
C SER A 240 -14.62 11.35 -8.48
N THR A 241 -13.58 11.49 -9.31
CA THR A 241 -13.50 11.05 -10.73
C THR A 241 -13.12 9.56 -10.84
N ASP A 242 -13.05 9.02 -12.05
CA ASP A 242 -12.69 7.62 -12.33
C ASP A 242 -11.26 7.55 -12.91
N PRO A 243 -10.24 7.12 -12.14
CA PRO A 243 -8.82 7.23 -12.50
C PRO A 243 -8.36 6.34 -13.67
N LEU A 244 -9.31 5.72 -14.36
CA LEU A 244 -9.11 4.94 -15.58
C LEU A 244 -9.72 5.65 -16.81
N LEU A 245 -10.25 6.86 -16.65
CA LEU A 245 -11.02 7.63 -17.63
C LEU A 245 -10.70 9.13 -17.60
N SER A 246 -9.84 9.56 -18.52
CA SER A 246 -9.32 10.93 -18.65
C SER A 246 -10.33 11.99 -19.12
N ASP A 247 -11.62 11.81 -18.82
CA ASP A 247 -12.82 12.57 -19.22
C ASP A 247 -14.01 11.83 -18.55
N THR A 248 -14.18 12.02 -17.23
CA THR A 248 -15.13 11.24 -16.41
C THR A 248 -16.57 11.48 -16.83
N ASP A 249 -16.93 12.72 -17.16
CA ASP A 249 -18.31 13.06 -17.50
C ASP A 249 -18.64 12.99 -18.99
N GLY A 250 -17.62 13.02 -19.86
CA GLY A 250 -17.72 12.82 -21.31
C GLY A 250 -18.03 14.10 -22.09
N ASP A 251 -17.51 15.27 -21.71
CA ASP A 251 -17.69 16.55 -22.41
C ASP A 251 -16.59 16.89 -23.42
N GLY A 252 -15.42 16.25 -23.28
CA GLY A 252 -14.26 16.41 -24.17
C GLY A 252 -13.17 17.35 -23.66
N LEU A 253 -13.24 17.84 -22.42
CA LEU A 253 -12.06 18.16 -21.60
C LEU A 253 -11.56 16.89 -20.90
N SER A 254 -10.45 17.00 -20.16
CA SER A 254 -10.00 15.97 -19.23
C SER A 254 -10.08 16.52 -17.81
N ASP A 255 -10.36 15.66 -16.84
CA ASP A 255 -10.57 16.02 -15.45
C ASP A 255 -9.39 16.87 -14.89
N GLY A 256 -8.17 16.52 -15.28
CA GLY A 256 -6.95 17.27 -15.02
C GLY A 256 -6.83 18.61 -15.75
N ASP A 257 -7.31 18.76 -16.99
CA ASP A 257 -7.39 20.07 -17.67
C ASP A 257 -8.48 20.95 -17.03
N GLU A 258 -9.63 20.37 -16.69
CA GLU A 258 -10.71 21.05 -15.97
C GLU A 258 -10.23 21.60 -14.63
N VAL A 259 -9.65 20.75 -13.78
CA VAL A 259 -9.14 21.14 -12.46
C VAL A 259 -7.97 22.12 -12.56
N ASN A 260 -6.98 21.87 -13.43
CA ASN A 260 -5.71 22.62 -13.43
C ASN A 260 -5.68 23.82 -14.37
N VAL A 261 -6.54 23.86 -15.40
CA VAL A 261 -6.53 24.90 -16.45
C VAL A 261 -7.79 25.76 -16.44
N TYR A 262 -8.98 25.17 -16.40
CA TYR A 262 -10.26 25.87 -16.60
C TYR A 262 -10.98 26.25 -15.30
N GLY A 263 -10.83 25.46 -14.24
CA GLY A 263 -11.46 25.65 -12.94
C GLY A 263 -12.92 25.18 -12.86
N THR A 264 -13.35 24.34 -13.80
CA THR A 264 -14.66 23.68 -13.89
C THR A 264 -14.77 22.49 -12.93
N ASP A 265 -15.92 21.83 -12.86
CA ASP A 265 -16.18 20.68 -11.98
C ASP A 265 -16.26 19.39 -12.82
N PRO A 266 -15.27 18.47 -12.78
CA PRO A 266 -15.12 17.35 -13.73
C PRO A 266 -16.16 16.22 -13.60
N LEU A 267 -17.25 16.49 -12.88
CA LEU A 267 -18.43 15.64 -12.78
C LEU A 267 -19.67 16.32 -13.40
N VAL A 268 -19.51 17.49 -14.02
CA VAL A 268 -20.57 18.41 -14.44
C VAL A 268 -20.26 19.08 -15.79
N LYS A 269 -20.67 18.40 -16.87
CA LYS A 269 -20.54 18.79 -18.29
C LYS A 269 -20.86 20.24 -18.69
N ASP A 270 -21.51 21.01 -17.82
CA ASP A 270 -22.08 22.35 -18.03
C ASP A 270 -22.01 23.05 -16.66
N THR A 271 -20.86 23.68 -16.38
CA THR A 271 -20.48 24.20 -15.04
C THR A 271 -21.35 25.40 -14.61
N ASP A 272 -21.84 26.20 -15.55
CA ASP A 272 -22.57 27.45 -15.26
C ASP A 272 -24.07 27.44 -15.61
N GLU A 273 -24.59 26.30 -16.10
CA GLU A 273 -25.98 25.99 -16.42
C GLU A 273 -26.56 26.78 -17.64
N ASP A 274 -25.73 27.15 -18.62
CA ASP A 274 -26.13 27.92 -19.81
C ASP A 274 -26.67 27.08 -20.99
N SER A 275 -26.44 25.76 -20.97
CA SER A 275 -26.77 24.77 -22.02
C SER A 275 -25.76 24.58 -23.15
N LEU A 276 -24.54 25.13 -23.05
CA LEU A 276 -23.34 24.60 -23.71
C LEU A 276 -22.63 23.62 -22.77
N GLU A 277 -21.81 22.72 -23.32
CA GLU A 277 -20.93 21.88 -22.49
C GLU A 277 -19.55 22.55 -22.39
N ASP A 278 -18.85 22.46 -21.25
CA ASP A 278 -17.60 23.21 -20.98
C ASP A 278 -16.53 22.93 -22.06
N GLY A 279 -16.47 21.68 -22.52
CA GLY A 279 -15.67 21.22 -23.65
C GLY A 279 -16.13 21.74 -25.01
N GLU A 280 -17.42 21.99 -25.25
CA GLU A 280 -17.87 22.71 -26.46
C GLU A 280 -17.42 24.18 -26.41
N GLU A 281 -17.58 24.83 -25.25
CA GLU A 281 -17.18 26.22 -25.02
C GLU A 281 -15.70 26.46 -25.28
N VAL A 282 -14.85 25.64 -24.67
CA VAL A 282 -13.39 25.73 -24.81
C VAL A 282 -12.92 25.38 -26.23
N ASN A 283 -13.44 24.29 -26.82
CA ASN A 283 -12.87 23.74 -28.06
C ASN A 283 -13.44 24.35 -29.36
N ASP A 284 -14.73 24.65 -29.41
CA ASP A 284 -15.43 25.11 -30.62
C ASP A 284 -15.73 26.62 -30.60
N TYR A 285 -15.86 27.22 -29.42
CA TYR A 285 -16.47 28.55 -29.23
C TYR A 285 -15.49 29.64 -28.71
N GLU A 286 -14.46 29.27 -27.94
CA GLU A 286 -13.50 30.18 -27.26
C GLU A 286 -14.17 31.11 -26.20
N SER A 287 -15.27 30.66 -25.55
CA SER A 287 -15.91 31.30 -24.38
C SER A 287 -15.23 30.92 -23.05
N ASP A 288 -15.75 31.40 -21.91
CA ASP A 288 -15.24 31.14 -20.56
C ASP A 288 -16.26 30.27 -19.79
N PRO A 289 -16.04 28.95 -19.60
CA PRO A 289 -17.05 27.99 -19.09
C PRO A 289 -17.39 28.13 -17.60
N ASN A 290 -17.09 29.29 -17.03
CA ASN A 290 -17.49 29.70 -15.70
C ASN A 290 -18.45 30.91 -15.75
N LEU A 291 -18.83 31.36 -16.95
CA LEU A 291 -19.55 32.60 -17.24
C LEU A 291 -20.58 32.42 -18.37
N ALA A 292 -21.77 31.98 -17.99
CA ALA A 292 -22.99 31.88 -18.80
C ALA A 292 -23.41 33.14 -19.60
N ASP A 293 -22.66 34.24 -19.58
CA ASP A 293 -22.79 35.42 -20.45
C ASP A 293 -21.38 36.01 -20.57
N THR A 294 -20.60 35.51 -21.54
CA THR A 294 -19.16 35.82 -21.66
C THR A 294 -18.90 37.31 -21.91
N ASP A 295 -19.87 38.05 -22.46
CA ASP A 295 -19.70 39.46 -22.83
C ASP A 295 -20.51 40.52 -22.05
N ASP A 296 -21.30 40.10 -21.05
CA ASP A 296 -22.09 40.91 -20.09
C ASP A 296 -23.14 41.79 -20.79
N ASP A 297 -23.83 41.19 -21.76
CA ASP A 297 -24.86 41.77 -22.63
C ASP A 297 -26.29 41.52 -22.12
N GLY A 298 -26.50 40.43 -21.38
CA GLY A 298 -27.76 39.95 -20.84
C GLY A 298 -28.46 38.87 -21.68
N CYS A 299 -27.73 38.20 -22.56
CA CYS A 299 -28.10 36.96 -23.24
C CYS A 299 -27.02 35.91 -22.92
N ASP A 300 -27.41 34.67 -22.66
CA ASP A 300 -26.45 33.60 -22.39
C ASP A 300 -25.83 33.02 -23.68
N ASP A 301 -24.62 32.47 -23.57
CA ASP A 301 -23.81 32.03 -24.72
C ASP A 301 -24.54 30.88 -25.47
N GLY A 302 -25.22 29.98 -24.74
CA GLY A 302 -26.13 28.97 -25.25
C GLY A 302 -27.34 29.53 -26.01
N GLN A 303 -27.99 30.60 -25.53
CA GLN A 303 -29.01 31.33 -26.31
C GLN A 303 -28.43 31.92 -27.59
N GLU A 304 -27.24 32.51 -27.51
CA GLU A 304 -26.57 33.11 -28.65
C GLU A 304 -26.20 32.06 -29.72
N VAL A 305 -25.64 30.92 -29.33
CA VAL A 305 -25.38 29.78 -30.22
C VAL A 305 -26.68 29.29 -30.87
N ALA A 306 -27.76 29.12 -30.08
CA ALA A 306 -29.06 28.69 -30.58
C ALA A 306 -29.68 29.67 -31.61
N GLN A 307 -29.42 30.98 -31.50
CA GLN A 307 -29.84 32.01 -32.46
C GLN A 307 -28.76 32.36 -33.51
N ASN A 308 -27.64 31.62 -33.54
CA ASN A 308 -26.50 31.88 -34.42
C ASN A 308 -26.02 33.36 -34.30
N SER A 309 -25.95 33.89 -33.07
CA SER A 309 -25.20 35.12 -32.70
C SER A 309 -23.72 34.76 -32.46
N ASN A 310 -22.98 35.61 -31.76
CA ASN A 310 -21.54 35.46 -31.59
C ASN A 310 -21.19 35.89 -30.16
N ILE A 311 -21.07 34.89 -29.29
CA ILE A 311 -20.86 34.90 -27.83
C ILE A 311 -19.76 35.83 -27.29
N LEU A 312 -18.90 36.34 -28.17
CA LEU A 312 -17.80 37.25 -27.84
C LEU A 312 -18.09 38.72 -28.23
N VAL A 313 -19.30 39.05 -28.71
CA VAL A 313 -19.69 40.38 -29.22
C VAL A 313 -21.17 40.75 -28.98
N ALA A 314 -21.40 41.43 -27.86
CA ALA A 314 -22.64 42.04 -27.39
C ALA A 314 -23.64 42.46 -28.49
N ASP A 315 -24.82 41.86 -28.42
CA ASP A 315 -25.93 42.07 -29.33
C ASP A 315 -26.71 43.37 -29.03
N SER A 316 -27.47 43.88 -30.02
CA SER A 316 -28.19 45.14 -29.84
C SER A 316 -29.56 45.14 -30.51
N ASP A 317 -30.60 45.55 -29.76
CA ASP A 317 -31.93 45.89 -30.29
C ASP A 317 -31.80 46.99 -31.36
N VAL A 318 -31.94 46.58 -32.63
CA VAL A 318 -31.67 47.44 -33.81
C VAL A 318 -32.85 48.37 -34.12
N ASP A 319 -34.07 47.94 -33.80
CA ASP A 319 -35.31 48.47 -34.34
C ASP A 319 -36.20 49.14 -33.26
N GLY A 320 -36.02 48.74 -32.00
CA GLY A 320 -36.58 49.35 -30.81
C GLY A 320 -37.92 48.75 -30.34
N ASP A 321 -38.29 47.56 -30.78
CA ASP A 321 -39.53 46.89 -30.34
C ASP A 321 -39.41 46.21 -28.96
N GLY A 322 -38.18 45.94 -28.52
CA GLY A 322 -37.84 45.42 -27.20
C GLY A 322 -37.33 43.97 -27.18
N TYR A 323 -37.22 43.28 -28.32
CA TYR A 323 -36.51 42.01 -28.45
C TYR A 323 -35.11 42.23 -29.03
N LYS A 324 -34.13 41.45 -28.60
CA LYS A 324 -32.82 41.30 -29.29
C LYS A 324 -32.88 40.08 -30.22
N LYS A 325 -31.87 39.93 -31.07
CA LYS A 325 -31.68 38.72 -31.90
C LYS A 325 -31.55 37.45 -31.05
N CYS A 326 -30.79 37.48 -29.94
CA CYS A 326 -30.75 36.40 -28.95
C CYS A 326 -32.11 36.15 -28.23
N ASP A 327 -32.88 37.20 -27.91
CA ASP A 327 -34.24 37.12 -27.31
C ASP A 327 -35.36 36.86 -28.37
N GLY A 328 -35.02 36.21 -29.48
CA GLY A 328 -35.97 35.72 -30.46
C GLY A 328 -36.69 36.79 -31.30
N ASP A 329 -36.05 37.93 -31.57
CA ASP A 329 -36.51 38.82 -32.65
C ASP A 329 -36.56 38.04 -33.99
N CYS A 330 -37.63 38.30 -34.73
CA CYS A 330 -37.98 37.58 -35.94
C CYS A 330 -37.79 38.40 -37.22
N ASP A 331 -37.54 39.71 -37.11
CA ASP A 331 -36.98 40.57 -38.17
C ASP A 331 -36.43 41.85 -37.52
N ASP A 332 -35.09 41.93 -37.31
CA ASP A 332 -34.32 43.07 -36.75
C ASP A 332 -34.53 44.44 -37.45
N ASN A 333 -35.49 44.53 -38.38
CA ASN A 333 -35.84 45.70 -39.18
C ASN A 333 -37.37 45.95 -39.28
N ASP A 334 -38.24 45.10 -38.70
CA ASP A 334 -39.71 45.27 -38.68
C ASP A 334 -40.36 44.72 -37.38
N GLY A 335 -40.30 45.51 -36.31
CA GLY A 335 -40.97 45.33 -35.01
C GLY A 335 -42.51 45.32 -35.05
N THR A 336 -43.11 45.01 -36.19
CA THR A 336 -44.48 44.47 -36.29
C THR A 336 -44.54 42.95 -36.47
N ILE A 337 -43.38 42.28 -36.60
CA ILE A 337 -43.21 40.83 -36.72
C ILE A 337 -42.25 40.33 -35.64
N ASN A 338 -42.82 40.04 -34.46
CA ASN A 338 -42.10 39.49 -33.31
C ASN A 338 -42.89 38.30 -32.72
N PRO A 339 -42.39 37.62 -31.66
CA PRO A 339 -43.05 36.45 -31.06
C PRO A 339 -44.53 36.62 -30.67
N ALA A 340 -45.05 37.86 -30.56
CA ALA A 340 -46.43 38.16 -30.18
C ALA A 340 -47.44 38.26 -31.36
N THR A 341 -47.07 37.90 -32.58
CA THR A 341 -47.87 38.11 -33.82
C THR A 341 -49.01 37.09 -34.02
N VAL A 342 -50.27 37.52 -34.31
CA VAL A 342 -51.48 36.65 -34.33
C VAL A 342 -52.10 36.38 -35.73
N TRP A 343 -52.55 35.13 -35.98
CA TRP A 343 -53.11 34.60 -37.25
C TRP A 343 -54.40 33.77 -37.04
N TYR A 344 -55.29 33.63 -38.05
CA TYR A 344 -56.62 32.95 -37.96
C TYR A 344 -56.78 31.77 -38.95
N ALA A 345 -57.29 30.60 -38.55
CA ALA A 345 -57.35 29.40 -39.40
C ALA A 345 -58.35 29.51 -40.58
N ASP A 346 -58.00 29.05 -41.78
CA ASP A 346 -58.76 28.99 -43.04
C ASP A 346 -58.47 27.62 -43.69
N ALA A 347 -59.31 26.63 -43.37
CA ALA A 347 -59.01 25.21 -43.55
C ALA A 347 -59.61 24.59 -44.82
N ASP A 348 -60.63 25.21 -45.43
CA ASP A 348 -61.10 24.82 -46.78
C ASP A 348 -60.48 25.66 -47.93
N GLY A 349 -59.81 26.76 -47.59
CA GLY A 349 -59.03 27.59 -48.51
C GLY A 349 -59.85 28.56 -49.36
N ASP A 350 -61.08 28.90 -48.96
CA ASP A 350 -61.91 29.90 -49.65
C ASP A 350 -61.49 31.37 -49.40
N GLY A 351 -60.69 31.61 -48.35
CA GLY A 351 -60.10 32.90 -48.01
C GLY A 351 -60.72 33.63 -46.81
N TYR A 352 -61.62 32.98 -46.06
CA TYR A 352 -62.20 33.49 -44.81
C TYR A 352 -61.90 32.57 -43.63
N GLY A 353 -61.08 33.02 -42.69
CA GLY A 353 -60.74 32.22 -41.52
C GLY A 353 -61.78 32.23 -40.38
N THR A 354 -61.52 31.49 -39.31
CA THR A 354 -62.35 31.47 -38.10
C THR A 354 -61.75 32.29 -36.95
N ASP A 355 -62.59 33.07 -36.26
CA ASP A 355 -62.21 33.83 -35.06
C ASP A 355 -61.95 32.92 -33.82
N THR A 356 -62.25 31.62 -33.91
CA THR A 356 -62.13 30.68 -32.78
C THR A 356 -60.86 29.83 -32.80
N ASP A 357 -60.08 29.87 -33.87
CA ASP A 357 -58.78 29.18 -34.00
C ASP A 357 -57.73 30.20 -34.42
N THR A 358 -56.86 30.56 -33.47
CA THR A 358 -55.82 31.58 -33.65
C THR A 358 -54.47 31.07 -33.17
N LYS A 359 -53.40 31.42 -33.90
CA LYS A 359 -52.02 31.11 -33.54
C LYS A 359 -51.20 32.38 -33.34
N THR A 360 -50.36 32.38 -32.30
CA THR A 360 -49.40 33.45 -32.01
C THR A 360 -48.00 32.94 -32.34
N GLN A 361 -47.36 33.50 -33.37
CA GLN A 361 -46.03 33.11 -33.86
C GLN A 361 -45.55 34.09 -34.95
N CYS A 362 -44.23 34.24 -35.09
CA CYS A 362 -43.62 35.14 -36.07
C CYS A 362 -43.96 34.85 -37.54
N THR A 363 -43.98 33.57 -37.92
CA THR A 363 -44.25 33.16 -39.31
C THR A 363 -45.73 32.89 -39.54
N GLN A 364 -46.26 33.24 -40.72
CA GLN A 364 -47.63 32.91 -41.09
C GLN A 364 -47.85 31.38 -41.12
N PRO A 365 -48.73 30.80 -40.29
CA PRO A 365 -49.03 29.38 -40.37
C PRO A 365 -49.73 29.05 -41.70
N THR A 366 -49.41 27.90 -42.28
CA THR A 366 -50.11 27.42 -43.49
C THR A 366 -51.56 27.10 -43.17
N GLY A 367 -52.49 27.54 -44.03
CA GLY A 367 -53.93 27.44 -43.75
C GLY A 367 -54.39 28.42 -42.67
N TYR A 368 -53.66 29.51 -42.45
CA TYR A 368 -54.09 30.63 -41.61
C TYR A 368 -53.96 31.94 -42.39
N VAL A 369 -54.90 32.86 -42.19
CA VAL A 369 -55.03 34.16 -42.86
C VAL A 369 -55.21 35.29 -41.84
N ARG A 370 -55.35 36.53 -42.33
CA ARG A 370 -55.54 37.75 -41.50
C ARG A 370 -56.99 38.25 -41.45
N VAL A 371 -57.96 37.48 -41.97
CA VAL A 371 -59.36 37.89 -42.20
C VAL A 371 -60.31 36.75 -41.84
N SER A 372 -61.42 37.02 -41.15
CA SER A 372 -62.35 35.98 -40.64
C SER A 372 -63.79 36.04 -41.20
N GLY A 373 -64.53 34.92 -41.18
CA GLY A 373 -65.99 34.88 -41.39
C GLY A 373 -66.70 33.62 -41.94
N ASP A 374 -66.14 32.41 -41.94
CA ASP A 374 -66.73 31.25 -42.65
C ASP A 374 -67.94 30.51 -41.98
N CYS A 375 -68.74 29.81 -42.78
CA CYS A 375 -69.92 29.00 -42.45
C CYS A 375 -69.63 27.51 -42.19
N ASN A 376 -68.62 26.89 -42.80
CA ASN A 376 -68.16 25.52 -42.49
C ASN A 376 -66.78 25.24 -43.09
N ASP A 377 -65.77 25.43 -42.24
CA ASP A 377 -64.31 25.50 -42.48
C ASP A 377 -63.68 24.16 -42.91
N ASN A 378 -64.47 23.28 -43.56
CA ASN A 378 -64.11 21.91 -43.91
C ASN A 378 -64.72 21.42 -45.25
N ASP A 379 -65.58 22.19 -45.92
CA ASP A 379 -66.14 21.78 -47.22
C ASP A 379 -66.46 22.95 -48.17
N ALA A 380 -65.51 23.25 -49.04
CA ALA A 380 -65.60 24.25 -50.11
C ALA A 380 -66.79 24.05 -51.08
N ASN A 381 -67.46 22.89 -51.05
CA ASN A 381 -68.71 22.68 -51.78
C ASN A 381 -69.94 23.17 -51.02
N ILE A 382 -69.98 23.09 -49.68
CA ILE A 382 -71.09 23.53 -48.80
C ILE A 382 -71.06 25.05 -48.54
N LYS A 383 -70.94 25.78 -49.64
CA LYS A 383 -71.61 27.08 -49.80
C LYS A 383 -73.12 26.83 -50.04
N PRO A 384 -73.99 27.86 -50.07
CA PRO A 384 -75.44 27.67 -49.92
C PRO A 384 -76.35 26.77 -50.87
N THR A 385 -75.98 25.59 -51.45
CA THR A 385 -76.85 24.63 -52.27
C THR A 385 -76.39 23.13 -52.53
N THR A 386 -77.20 22.05 -52.30
CA THR A 386 -76.95 20.58 -52.64
C THR A 386 -78.25 19.69 -52.88
N ILE A 387 -78.25 18.43 -53.42
CA ILE A 387 -79.45 17.63 -53.94
C ILE A 387 -79.44 16.04 -53.71
N TRP A 388 -80.59 15.32 -53.48
CA TRP A 388 -80.69 13.88 -52.96
C TRP A 388 -81.95 12.97 -53.34
N TYR A 389 -81.94 11.58 -53.23
CA TYR A 389 -83.04 10.56 -53.55
C TYR A 389 -83.37 9.44 -52.48
N GLN A 390 -84.58 8.88 -52.32
CA GLN A 390 -84.98 7.96 -51.19
C GLN A 390 -84.50 6.47 -51.22
N ASP A 391 -84.22 5.83 -50.06
CA ASP A 391 -83.91 4.38 -49.81
C ASP A 391 -84.66 3.87 -48.55
N SER A 392 -85.18 2.63 -48.53
CA SER A 392 -86.14 2.16 -47.49
C SER A 392 -85.74 0.94 -46.67
N ASP A 393 -85.05 -0.07 -47.22
CA ASP A 393 -84.55 -1.22 -46.44
C ASP A 393 -83.05 -1.16 -46.12
N GLY A 394 -82.31 -0.26 -46.77
CA GLY A 394 -80.93 0.10 -46.44
C GLY A 394 -79.86 -0.78 -47.07
N ASP A 395 -80.17 -1.60 -48.06
CA ASP A 395 -79.18 -2.42 -48.79
C ASP A 395 -78.26 -1.60 -49.74
N GLY A 396 -78.60 -0.32 -49.97
CA GLY A 396 -77.85 0.63 -50.81
C GLY A 396 -78.42 0.86 -52.21
N TYR A 397 -79.56 0.24 -52.56
CA TYR A 397 -80.27 0.42 -53.83
C TYR A 397 -81.60 1.16 -53.64
N GLY A 398 -81.56 2.50 -53.73
CA GLY A 398 -82.73 3.35 -53.51
C GLY A 398 -83.85 3.27 -54.55
N ASN A 399 -84.86 4.11 -54.38
CA ASN A 399 -86.07 4.17 -55.19
C ASN A 399 -86.10 5.45 -56.05
N SER A 400 -85.99 5.29 -57.38
CA SER A 400 -85.88 6.40 -58.36
C SER A 400 -87.04 7.41 -58.41
N ALA A 401 -88.08 7.27 -57.57
CA ALA A 401 -89.32 8.05 -57.66
C ALA A 401 -89.39 9.35 -56.82
N VAL A 402 -88.40 9.72 -55.97
CA VAL A 402 -88.52 10.83 -54.96
C VAL A 402 -87.19 11.62 -54.72
N SER A 403 -87.17 12.98 -54.59
CA SER A 403 -85.93 13.83 -54.40
C SER A 403 -86.08 15.30 -53.86
N LEU A 404 -85.00 15.97 -53.35
CA LEU A 404 -84.96 17.33 -52.69
C LEU A 404 -83.63 18.18 -52.83
N THR A 405 -83.61 19.49 -52.46
CA THR A 405 -82.44 20.45 -52.56
C THR A 405 -82.25 21.45 -51.38
N GLN A 406 -81.06 21.53 -50.73
CA GLN A 406 -80.62 22.52 -49.69
C GLN A 406 -79.14 22.32 -49.24
N CYS A 407 -78.58 23.09 -48.28
CA CYS A 407 -77.19 22.96 -47.79
C CYS A 407 -76.84 21.63 -47.09
N ALA A 408 -77.84 20.88 -46.60
CA ALA A 408 -77.63 19.64 -45.85
C ALA A 408 -78.50 18.49 -46.39
N ALA A 409 -77.95 17.27 -46.38
CA ALA A 409 -78.61 16.06 -46.85
C ALA A 409 -79.87 15.71 -46.02
N PRO A 410 -81.05 15.50 -46.64
CA PRO A 410 -82.22 14.97 -45.95
C PRO A 410 -82.02 13.50 -45.57
N ALA A 411 -82.42 13.11 -44.36
CA ALA A 411 -82.30 11.74 -43.88
C ALA A 411 -83.21 10.75 -44.63
N GLY A 412 -82.73 9.52 -44.85
CA GLY A 412 -83.43 8.46 -45.60
C GLY A 412 -83.27 8.57 -47.13
N TYR A 413 -82.30 9.37 -47.60
CA TYR A 413 -82.07 9.61 -49.02
C TYR A 413 -80.59 9.36 -49.39
N VAL A 414 -80.34 8.47 -50.36
CA VAL A 414 -79.07 8.12 -51.02
C VAL A 414 -79.01 8.69 -52.45
N ALA A 415 -78.11 8.17 -53.30
CA ALA A 415 -77.92 8.60 -54.69
C ALA A 415 -78.15 7.51 -55.78
N ASN A 416 -78.54 6.28 -55.38
CA ASN A 416 -78.64 5.07 -56.21
C ASN A 416 -80.10 4.51 -56.30
N ALA A 417 -80.42 3.54 -57.17
CA ALA A 417 -81.81 3.40 -57.71
C ALA A 417 -82.43 2.02 -58.15
N ASP A 418 -81.88 0.81 -57.91
CA ASP A 418 -82.34 -0.47 -58.53
C ASP A 418 -82.46 -1.73 -57.60
N ASP A 419 -83.68 -2.13 -57.15
CA ASP A 419 -83.90 -3.26 -56.20
C ASP A 419 -84.97 -4.31 -56.67
N CYS A 420 -84.86 -5.56 -56.18
CA CYS A 420 -85.75 -6.71 -56.37
C CYS A 420 -86.85 -6.91 -55.29
N ASP A 421 -86.63 -6.55 -54.02
CA ASP A 421 -87.63 -6.54 -52.93
C ASP A 421 -87.12 -5.64 -51.77
N ASP A 422 -87.43 -4.33 -51.87
CA ASP A 422 -87.14 -3.15 -50.99
C ASP A 422 -87.72 -3.29 -49.56
N THR A 423 -87.54 -4.49 -49.00
CA THR A 423 -87.90 -4.95 -47.66
C THR A 423 -87.03 -6.12 -47.14
N LYS A 424 -86.11 -6.73 -47.92
CA LYS A 424 -85.35 -7.96 -47.55
C LYS A 424 -83.97 -8.16 -48.24
N GLU A 425 -82.94 -7.58 -47.64
CA GLU A 425 -81.49 -7.76 -47.85
C GLU A 425 -80.98 -9.16 -48.35
N THR A 426 -81.56 -10.27 -47.91
CA THR A 426 -81.05 -11.64 -48.20
C THR A 426 -81.58 -12.28 -49.49
N ILE A 427 -82.67 -11.78 -50.09
CA ILE A 427 -83.27 -12.38 -51.31
C ILE A 427 -82.96 -11.53 -52.54
N LYS A 428 -81.72 -11.66 -53.00
CA LYS A 428 -81.20 -11.12 -54.27
C LYS A 428 -81.06 -12.24 -55.32
N PRO A 429 -80.86 -11.94 -56.62
CA PRO A 429 -80.90 -12.93 -57.71
C PRO A 429 -79.87 -14.10 -57.73
N THR A 430 -79.18 -14.42 -56.64
CA THR A 430 -77.93 -15.24 -56.62
C THR A 430 -77.84 -16.40 -55.58
N THR A 431 -78.94 -16.86 -54.97
CA THR A 431 -78.97 -17.82 -53.82
C THR A 431 -78.81 -19.34 -54.15
N VAL A 432 -78.20 -20.18 -53.26
CA VAL A 432 -77.77 -21.61 -53.49
C VAL A 432 -78.23 -22.61 -52.38
N TRP A 433 -78.32 -23.94 -52.67
CA TRP A 433 -78.80 -25.04 -51.78
C TRP A 433 -78.07 -26.42 -52.01
N TYR A 434 -78.00 -27.33 -51.00
CA TYR A 434 -77.17 -28.58 -50.90
C TYR A 434 -77.96 -29.84 -50.47
N ALA A 435 -77.52 -31.08 -50.75
CA ALA A 435 -78.29 -32.33 -50.49
C ALA A 435 -77.84 -33.12 -49.24
N ASP A 436 -78.77 -33.69 -48.47
CA ASP A 436 -78.58 -34.34 -47.15
C ASP A 436 -79.19 -35.76 -47.21
N ALA A 437 -78.42 -36.83 -46.97
CA ALA A 437 -78.85 -38.22 -47.22
C ALA A 437 -78.88 -39.14 -45.99
N ASP A 438 -78.00 -38.96 -45.01
CA ASP A 438 -78.06 -39.70 -43.73
C ASP A 438 -79.06 -39.08 -42.73
N GLY A 439 -79.37 -37.78 -42.88
CA GLY A 439 -80.42 -37.07 -42.17
C GLY A 439 -79.98 -36.26 -40.95
N ASP A 440 -78.67 -36.03 -40.75
CA ASP A 440 -78.14 -35.27 -39.62
C ASP A 440 -78.38 -33.74 -39.70
N GLY A 441 -78.69 -33.23 -40.89
CA GLY A 441 -79.00 -31.82 -41.17
C GLY A 441 -77.89 -31.01 -41.88
N TYR A 442 -76.76 -31.63 -42.20
CA TYR A 442 -75.71 -31.08 -43.07
C TYR A 442 -75.83 -31.67 -44.49
N GLY A 443 -75.52 -30.86 -45.51
CA GLY A 443 -75.59 -31.29 -46.91
C GLY A 443 -74.23 -31.50 -47.57
N ASP A 444 -74.10 -32.53 -48.39
CA ASP A 444 -72.97 -32.78 -49.31
C ASP A 444 -72.76 -31.60 -50.27
N GLU A 445 -71.59 -30.97 -50.18
CA GLU A 445 -71.14 -29.88 -51.07
C GLU A 445 -71.00 -30.31 -52.53
N GLY A 446 -70.83 -31.62 -52.79
CA GLY A 446 -70.78 -32.20 -54.13
C GLY A 446 -72.10 -32.09 -54.92
N VAL A 447 -73.23 -31.74 -54.30
CA VAL A 447 -74.57 -31.85 -54.90
C VAL A 447 -75.46 -30.61 -54.63
N THR A 448 -75.50 -29.64 -55.55
CA THR A 448 -76.11 -28.29 -55.31
C THR A 448 -77.09 -27.74 -56.38
N LYS A 449 -77.83 -26.65 -56.06
CA LYS A 449 -78.77 -25.90 -56.95
C LYS A 449 -78.87 -24.40 -56.63
N THR A 450 -79.02 -23.50 -57.63
CA THR A 450 -79.07 -22.02 -57.47
C THR A 450 -80.36 -21.40 -58.02
N GLN A 451 -81.11 -20.64 -57.20
CA GLN A 451 -82.34 -19.87 -57.56
C GLN A 451 -82.96 -19.19 -56.31
N CYS A 452 -83.89 -18.25 -56.51
CA CYS A 452 -84.58 -17.51 -55.43
C CYS A 452 -85.54 -18.35 -54.54
N THR A 453 -85.58 -19.69 -54.64
CA THR A 453 -86.52 -20.56 -53.87
C THR A 453 -85.93 -21.96 -53.59
N GLN A 454 -86.28 -22.57 -52.43
CA GLN A 454 -85.69 -23.83 -51.95
C GLN A 454 -86.18 -25.11 -52.68
N PRO A 455 -85.29 -26.03 -53.09
CA PRO A 455 -85.63 -27.40 -53.52
C PRO A 455 -85.87 -28.39 -52.37
N ALA A 456 -86.68 -29.44 -52.59
CA ALA A 456 -86.94 -30.48 -51.60
C ALA A 456 -85.85 -31.57 -51.56
N GLY A 457 -85.53 -32.07 -50.36
CA GLY A 457 -84.38 -32.96 -50.10
C GLY A 457 -83.04 -32.22 -50.16
N TYR A 458 -83.07 -30.89 -50.08
CA TYR A 458 -81.91 -30.02 -50.07
C TYR A 458 -82.08 -28.96 -48.97
N ILE A 459 -81.03 -28.70 -48.21
CA ILE A 459 -80.94 -27.68 -47.16
C ILE A 459 -80.05 -26.51 -47.63
N ILE A 460 -80.04 -25.38 -46.91
CA ILE A 460 -79.13 -24.26 -47.21
C ILE A 460 -77.74 -24.44 -46.58
N THR A 461 -77.62 -25.35 -45.62
CA THR A 461 -76.43 -25.62 -44.82
C THR A 461 -75.62 -26.75 -45.44
N ALA A 462 -74.39 -26.48 -45.85
CA ALA A 462 -73.49 -27.50 -46.39
C ALA A 462 -72.54 -28.03 -45.29
N GLY A 463 -71.81 -29.10 -45.62
CA GLY A 463 -70.56 -29.45 -44.96
C GLY A 463 -70.46 -30.88 -44.41
N ASP A 464 -71.35 -31.80 -44.76
CA ASP A 464 -71.22 -33.18 -44.26
C ASP A 464 -69.96 -33.88 -44.81
N CYS A 465 -69.36 -34.72 -43.98
CA CYS A 465 -68.03 -35.30 -44.13
C CYS A 465 -68.02 -36.83 -44.28
N ASP A 466 -69.04 -37.51 -43.78
CA ASP A 466 -69.31 -38.93 -44.06
C ASP A 466 -70.83 -39.15 -44.02
N ASP A 467 -71.50 -38.83 -45.13
CA ASP A 467 -72.94 -38.97 -45.47
C ASP A 467 -73.41 -40.45 -45.50
N SER A 468 -72.82 -41.27 -44.62
CA SER A 468 -73.13 -42.64 -44.29
C SER A 468 -72.99 -42.97 -42.78
N GLN A 469 -72.53 -42.02 -41.94
CA GLN A 469 -72.29 -42.21 -40.51
C GLN A 469 -72.62 -40.96 -39.66
N GLU A 470 -73.84 -40.92 -39.09
CA GLU A 470 -74.41 -39.93 -38.12
C GLU A 470 -73.45 -39.44 -36.99
N ALA A 471 -72.37 -40.15 -36.70
CA ALA A 471 -71.37 -39.79 -35.68
C ALA A 471 -70.09 -39.11 -36.23
N ILE A 472 -69.92 -38.99 -37.55
CA ILE A 472 -68.75 -38.38 -38.21
C ILE A 472 -69.20 -37.24 -39.15
N ASN A 473 -69.51 -36.10 -38.54
CA ASN A 473 -70.01 -34.91 -39.21
C ASN A 473 -69.28 -33.65 -38.65
N PRO A 474 -69.63 -32.42 -39.07
CA PRO A 474 -69.02 -31.20 -38.55
C PRO A 474 -69.15 -30.96 -37.04
N THR A 475 -69.92 -31.79 -36.32
CA THR A 475 -70.13 -31.73 -34.86
C THR A 475 -69.41 -32.84 -34.08
N THR A 476 -68.62 -33.70 -34.74
CA THR A 476 -67.85 -34.78 -34.09
C THR A 476 -66.73 -34.26 -33.20
N VAL A 477 -66.74 -34.67 -31.94
CA VAL A 477 -65.83 -34.18 -30.90
C VAL A 477 -64.66 -35.14 -30.67
N TRP A 478 -63.44 -34.65 -30.83
CA TRP A 478 -62.19 -35.33 -30.45
C TRP A 478 -61.53 -34.59 -29.29
N TYR A 479 -61.00 -35.29 -28.30
CA TYR A 479 -60.33 -34.71 -27.12
C TYR A 479 -58.82 -34.73 -27.32
N ALA A 480 -58.11 -33.68 -26.92
CA ALA A 480 -56.63 -33.65 -26.97
C ALA A 480 -56.06 -34.74 -26.06
N ASP A 481 -54.94 -35.32 -26.49
CA ASP A 481 -54.12 -36.35 -25.83
C ASP A 481 -52.68 -35.99 -26.17
N ALA A 482 -52.21 -34.91 -25.55
CA ALA A 482 -50.98 -34.21 -25.91
C ALA A 482 -49.73 -34.83 -25.27
N ASP A 483 -49.89 -35.50 -24.13
CA ASP A 483 -48.83 -36.31 -23.50
C ASP A 483 -48.78 -37.77 -23.99
N GLY A 484 -49.86 -38.27 -24.61
CA GLY A 484 -49.92 -39.58 -25.24
C GLY A 484 -50.28 -40.75 -24.32
N ASP A 485 -50.81 -40.50 -23.12
CA ASP A 485 -51.24 -41.56 -22.18
C ASP A 485 -52.50 -42.32 -22.65
N GLY A 486 -53.27 -41.74 -23.59
CA GLY A 486 -54.44 -42.34 -24.23
C GLY A 486 -55.79 -42.01 -23.59
N PHE A 487 -55.82 -41.20 -22.54
CA PHE A 487 -56.98 -40.42 -22.13
C PHE A 487 -56.94 -39.05 -22.79
N GLY A 488 -58.09 -38.39 -22.92
CA GLY A 488 -58.14 -37.05 -23.49
C GLY A 488 -58.91 -36.04 -22.64
N LEU A 489 -58.50 -34.78 -22.77
CA LEU A 489 -58.95 -33.69 -21.92
C LEU A 489 -60.33 -33.17 -22.33
N GLU A 490 -61.32 -33.24 -21.44
CA GLU A 490 -62.70 -32.82 -21.73
C GLU A 490 -62.84 -31.32 -22.08
N THR A 491 -61.83 -30.50 -21.80
CA THR A 491 -61.80 -29.06 -22.10
C THR A 491 -61.10 -28.68 -23.40
N ASP A 492 -60.03 -29.38 -23.82
CA ASP A 492 -59.47 -29.21 -25.17
C ASP A 492 -60.08 -30.28 -26.08
N LYS A 493 -61.06 -29.83 -26.86
CA LYS A 493 -61.69 -30.71 -27.85
C LYS A 493 -61.93 -30.01 -29.17
N LYS A 494 -61.51 -30.70 -30.22
CA LYS A 494 -61.68 -30.27 -31.61
C LYS A 494 -62.93 -30.91 -32.18
N THR A 495 -63.91 -30.06 -32.47
CA THR A 495 -65.13 -30.45 -33.15
C THR A 495 -64.88 -30.42 -34.66
N GLN A 496 -64.53 -31.57 -35.25
CA GLN A 496 -64.23 -31.70 -36.67
C GLN A 496 -64.33 -33.15 -37.15
N CYS A 497 -64.54 -33.31 -38.46
CA CYS A 497 -64.82 -34.61 -39.07
C CYS A 497 -63.62 -35.56 -39.12
N THR A 498 -62.42 -35.05 -39.43
CA THR A 498 -61.21 -35.87 -39.51
C THR A 498 -60.51 -35.89 -38.16
N LYS A 499 -60.11 -37.09 -37.71
CA LYS A 499 -59.33 -37.26 -36.49
C LYS A 499 -58.09 -36.33 -36.52
N PRO A 500 -57.94 -35.37 -35.60
CA PRO A 500 -56.70 -34.62 -35.46
C PRO A 500 -55.58 -35.53 -34.91
N GLU A 501 -54.34 -35.23 -35.29
CA GLU A 501 -53.14 -35.85 -34.71
C GLU A 501 -52.97 -35.35 -33.27
N GLY A 502 -52.63 -36.26 -32.32
CA GLY A 502 -52.59 -35.94 -30.88
C GLY A 502 -53.96 -35.81 -30.19
N TYR A 503 -55.00 -36.46 -30.72
CA TYR A 503 -56.36 -36.44 -30.15
C TYR A 503 -56.96 -37.86 -30.06
N VAL A 504 -57.92 -38.10 -29.18
CA VAL A 504 -58.62 -39.39 -28.95
C VAL A 504 -60.14 -39.23 -28.79
N LEU A 505 -60.84 -40.37 -28.72
CA LEU A 505 -62.29 -40.45 -28.46
C LEU A 505 -62.62 -40.73 -26.98
N VAL A 506 -61.62 -41.07 -26.16
CA VAL A 506 -61.79 -41.45 -24.76
C VAL A 506 -61.51 -40.23 -23.89
N THR A 507 -62.57 -39.61 -23.38
CA THR A 507 -62.45 -38.52 -22.38
C THR A 507 -62.13 -39.08 -20.99
N GLY A 508 -61.49 -38.27 -20.14
CA GLY A 508 -61.27 -38.58 -18.73
C GLY A 508 -59.86 -38.29 -18.21
N ASP A 509 -59.04 -37.61 -19.01
CA ASP A 509 -57.75 -37.10 -18.58
C ASP A 509 -57.93 -35.93 -17.58
N CYS A 510 -56.93 -35.77 -16.73
CA CYS A 510 -56.91 -34.88 -15.58
C CYS A 510 -55.79 -33.81 -15.64
N ASP A 511 -54.74 -33.98 -16.45
CA ASP A 511 -53.77 -32.92 -16.83
C ASP A 511 -52.98 -33.30 -18.11
N ASP A 512 -53.54 -32.99 -19.28
CA ASP A 512 -53.10 -33.27 -20.68
C ASP A 512 -51.65 -32.87 -21.04
N ALA A 513 -50.96 -32.21 -20.12
CA ALA A 513 -49.53 -31.91 -20.23
C ALA A 513 -48.63 -32.94 -19.51
N LYS A 514 -49.21 -33.95 -18.86
CA LYS A 514 -48.54 -34.83 -17.88
C LYS A 514 -49.11 -36.26 -17.85
N ALA A 515 -48.45 -37.15 -18.59
CA ALA A 515 -48.82 -38.57 -18.71
C ALA A 515 -48.82 -39.38 -17.39
N ASP A 516 -48.35 -38.79 -16.29
CA ASP A 516 -48.38 -39.34 -14.93
C ASP A 516 -49.58 -38.85 -14.08
N VAL A 517 -50.43 -37.94 -14.58
CA VAL A 517 -51.57 -37.32 -13.86
C VAL A 517 -52.93 -37.66 -14.50
N ASN A 518 -53.32 -38.93 -14.34
CA ASN A 518 -54.54 -39.53 -14.91
C ASN A 518 -55.33 -40.33 -13.84
N PRO A 519 -56.45 -40.98 -14.17
CA PRO A 519 -57.24 -41.77 -13.20
C PRO A 519 -56.49 -42.94 -12.51
N ASN A 520 -55.27 -43.26 -12.93
CA ASN A 520 -54.43 -44.31 -12.35
C ASN A 520 -53.24 -43.81 -11.50
N THR A 521 -53.01 -42.49 -11.42
CA THR A 521 -51.92 -41.86 -10.65
C THR A 521 -51.88 -42.34 -9.22
N LEU A 522 -50.69 -42.72 -8.75
CA LEU A 522 -50.44 -43.19 -7.40
C LEU A 522 -50.09 -42.01 -6.50
N TRP A 523 -50.72 -41.98 -5.34
CA TRP A 523 -50.43 -41.06 -4.24
C TRP A 523 -50.03 -41.87 -3.02
N TYR A 524 -49.01 -41.43 -2.29
CA TYR A 524 -48.42 -42.08 -1.11
C TYR A 524 -48.94 -41.39 0.14
N LYS A 525 -49.18 -42.13 1.22
CA LYS A 525 -49.74 -41.54 2.43
C LYS A 525 -48.66 -40.73 3.16
N ASP A 526 -49.05 -39.55 3.59
CA ASP A 526 -48.29 -38.54 4.33
C ASP A 526 -48.96 -38.42 5.72
N ALA A 527 -48.34 -38.99 6.76
CA ALA A 527 -48.96 -39.18 8.07
C ALA A 527 -48.63 -38.09 9.10
N ASP A 528 -47.49 -37.42 8.95
CA ASP A 528 -47.01 -36.39 9.85
C ASP A 528 -47.06 -34.97 9.24
N GLY A 529 -47.19 -34.86 7.91
CA GLY A 529 -47.53 -33.63 7.20
C GLY A 529 -46.36 -32.89 6.55
N ASP A 530 -45.19 -33.52 6.36
CA ASP A 530 -44.01 -32.83 5.79
C ASP A 530 -44.00 -32.69 4.25
N GLY A 531 -44.75 -33.52 3.53
CA GLY A 531 -44.85 -33.49 2.07
C GLY A 531 -44.25 -34.70 1.35
N PHE A 532 -43.58 -35.59 2.08
CA PHE A 532 -43.14 -36.90 1.63
C PHE A 532 -44.13 -37.97 2.11
N GLY A 533 -44.03 -39.22 1.62
CA GLY A 533 -44.99 -40.25 2.00
C GLY A 533 -44.53 -41.69 1.82
N ASP A 534 -45.18 -42.58 2.58
CA ASP A 534 -44.87 -44.01 2.66
C ASP A 534 -45.16 -44.74 1.33
N ALA A 535 -44.09 -45.21 0.68
CA ALA A 535 -44.12 -46.08 -0.49
C ALA A 535 -44.99 -47.35 -0.32
N ALA A 536 -45.19 -47.84 0.90
CA ALA A 536 -46.03 -49.01 1.18
C ALA A 536 -47.53 -48.70 1.27
N THR A 537 -47.94 -47.43 1.40
CA THR A 537 -49.34 -47.03 1.62
C THR A 537 -49.87 -46.11 0.51
N THR A 538 -50.27 -46.70 -0.61
CA THR A 538 -50.71 -45.96 -1.81
C THR A 538 -52.24 -45.85 -1.99
N SER A 539 -52.69 -44.78 -2.66
CA SER A 539 -54.05 -44.59 -3.19
C SER A 539 -54.01 -44.21 -4.68
N LYS A 540 -55.11 -44.40 -5.42
CA LYS A 540 -55.23 -43.99 -6.84
C LYS A 540 -56.32 -42.94 -7.05
N SER A 541 -55.97 -41.81 -7.68
CA SER A 541 -56.88 -40.68 -7.90
C SER A 541 -56.29 -39.68 -8.90
N CYS A 542 -57.12 -38.97 -9.67
CA CYS A 542 -56.68 -37.81 -10.46
C CYS A 542 -56.22 -36.63 -9.61
N SER A 543 -56.78 -36.46 -8.41
CA SER A 543 -56.44 -35.37 -7.50
C SER A 543 -55.91 -35.92 -6.17
N LYS A 544 -54.90 -35.23 -5.62
CA LYS A 544 -54.26 -35.51 -4.33
C LYS A 544 -55.32 -35.82 -3.26
N PRO A 545 -55.41 -37.07 -2.77
CA PRO A 545 -56.27 -37.41 -1.63
C PRO A 545 -55.81 -36.67 -0.36
N GLU A 546 -56.74 -36.40 0.55
CA GLU A 546 -56.44 -35.77 1.85
C GLU A 546 -55.51 -36.68 2.68
N GLY A 547 -54.34 -36.16 3.09
CA GLY A 547 -53.30 -36.93 3.79
C GLY A 547 -52.43 -37.82 2.88
N PHE A 548 -52.29 -37.46 1.59
CA PHE A 548 -51.41 -38.15 0.64
C PHE A 548 -50.59 -37.16 -0.19
N VAL A 549 -49.47 -37.58 -0.76
CA VAL A 549 -48.52 -36.80 -1.59
C VAL A 549 -48.12 -37.59 -2.84
N ALA A 550 -47.41 -36.96 -3.77
CA ALA A 550 -46.91 -37.62 -4.98
C ALA A 550 -45.52 -38.26 -4.78
N ASP A 551 -44.75 -37.79 -3.80
CA ASP A 551 -43.43 -38.33 -3.48
C ASP A 551 -43.56 -39.58 -2.58
N ALA A 552 -42.65 -40.53 -2.76
CA ALA A 552 -42.63 -41.85 -2.10
C ALA A 552 -41.35 -42.09 -1.27
N THR A 553 -40.51 -41.07 -1.12
CA THR A 553 -39.12 -41.22 -0.64
C THR A 553 -38.93 -41.07 0.86
N ASP A 554 -40.01 -40.81 1.60
CA ASP A 554 -40.02 -40.67 3.06
C ASP A 554 -39.34 -41.86 3.77
N CYS A 555 -38.36 -41.57 4.63
CA CYS A 555 -37.68 -42.57 5.43
C CYS A 555 -38.32 -42.80 6.82
N ASN A 556 -39.23 -41.92 7.27
CA ASN A 556 -39.94 -42.02 8.53
C ASN A 556 -41.30 -41.24 8.57
N ASP A 557 -42.35 -41.80 7.95
CA ASP A 557 -43.80 -41.40 7.94
C ASP A 557 -44.48 -41.31 9.35
N THR A 558 -43.74 -40.85 10.36
CA THR A 558 -44.20 -40.56 11.73
C THR A 558 -43.47 -39.39 12.41
N ASP A 559 -42.47 -38.77 11.77
CA ASP A 559 -41.66 -37.67 12.30
C ASP A 559 -41.33 -36.66 11.18
N LYS A 560 -42.19 -35.65 11.02
CA LYS A 560 -42.15 -34.53 10.04
C LYS A 560 -40.89 -33.64 10.02
N ASP A 561 -39.81 -34.10 10.61
CA ASP A 561 -38.48 -33.51 10.64
C ASP A 561 -37.43 -34.51 10.09
N VAL A 562 -37.85 -35.66 9.52
CA VAL A 562 -36.99 -36.76 9.08
C VAL A 562 -37.43 -37.25 7.69
N TYR A 563 -36.95 -36.57 6.66
CA TYR A 563 -37.30 -36.80 5.25
C TYR A 563 -36.12 -36.46 4.31
N PRO A 564 -36.09 -36.99 3.08
CA PRO A 564 -34.99 -36.75 2.15
C PRO A 564 -34.68 -35.26 1.93
N SER A 565 -33.44 -34.86 2.17
CA SER A 565 -32.98 -33.45 2.12
C SER A 565 -33.62 -32.52 3.18
N ALA A 566 -34.08 -33.04 4.31
CA ALA A 566 -34.50 -32.20 5.44
C ALA A 566 -33.36 -31.29 5.93
N PRO A 567 -33.68 -30.05 6.38
CA PRO A 567 -32.69 -29.19 7.03
C PRO A 567 -32.15 -29.82 8.31
N ALA A 568 -30.83 -29.70 8.53
CA ALA A 568 -30.19 -30.17 9.75
C ALA A 568 -30.78 -29.55 11.02
N LEU A 569 -31.03 -30.37 12.04
CA LEU A 569 -31.53 -29.92 13.34
C LEU A 569 -30.58 -30.35 14.48
N PRO A 570 -30.51 -29.60 15.59
CA PRO A 570 -29.65 -29.94 16.72
C PRO A 570 -30.33 -30.98 17.65
N ASP A 571 -31.01 -31.97 17.07
CA ASP A 571 -31.73 -33.02 17.81
C ASP A 571 -31.01 -34.38 17.82
N GLY A 572 -29.90 -34.50 17.07
CA GLY A 572 -29.03 -35.67 17.05
C GLY A 572 -29.57 -36.83 16.20
N LYS A 573 -30.40 -36.52 15.19
CA LYS A 573 -30.90 -37.47 14.20
C LYS A 573 -30.17 -37.34 12.87
N ASP A 574 -30.31 -38.39 12.06
CA ASP A 574 -30.27 -38.32 10.61
C ASP A 574 -31.64 -37.76 10.18
N ASN A 575 -31.72 -36.47 9.89
CA ASN A 575 -32.94 -35.82 9.42
C ASN A 575 -33.08 -35.99 7.91
N ASN A 576 -31.97 -35.91 7.17
CA ASN A 576 -31.94 -35.86 5.71
C ASN A 576 -32.01 -37.24 5.01
N CYS A 577 -31.95 -38.34 5.78
CA CYS A 577 -31.96 -39.75 5.37
C CYS A 577 -30.69 -40.28 4.65
N ASP A 578 -29.52 -39.63 4.78
CA ASP A 578 -28.26 -40.03 4.10
C ASP A 578 -27.44 -41.12 4.82
N GLY A 579 -27.78 -41.44 6.08
CA GLY A 579 -27.08 -42.40 6.93
C GLY A 579 -26.09 -41.79 7.93
N SER A 580 -26.01 -40.46 8.02
CA SER A 580 -25.21 -39.71 8.98
C SER A 580 -26.09 -38.82 9.88
N ILE A 581 -25.58 -38.46 11.08
CA ILE A 581 -26.32 -37.55 11.96
C ILE A 581 -26.09 -36.12 11.46
N ASP A 582 -27.19 -35.43 11.15
CA ASP A 582 -27.19 -34.02 10.77
C ASP A 582 -26.76 -33.13 11.95
N LYS A 583 -25.94 -32.12 11.65
CA LYS A 583 -25.42 -31.18 12.65
C LYS A 583 -25.50 -29.76 12.15
N LEU A 584 -25.92 -28.85 13.01
CA LEU A 584 -25.84 -27.43 12.72
C LEU A 584 -24.39 -26.93 12.83
N SER A 585 -23.97 -26.10 11.88
CA SER A 585 -22.78 -25.28 12.07
C SER A 585 -22.99 -24.33 13.26
N GLN A 586 -21.94 -24.15 14.07
CA GLN A 586 -21.88 -23.12 15.10
C GLN A 586 -20.68 -22.22 14.84
N THR A 587 -20.64 -21.10 15.55
CA THR A 587 -19.58 -20.09 15.47
C THR A 587 -19.14 -19.73 16.89
N ILE A 588 -17.90 -19.29 17.03
CA ILE A 588 -17.39 -18.70 18.27
C ILE A 588 -17.22 -17.20 18.05
N THR A 589 -17.57 -16.41 19.05
CA THR A 589 -17.27 -14.98 19.10
C THR A 589 -16.37 -14.74 20.29
N ILE A 590 -15.15 -14.27 20.04
CA ILE A 590 -14.26 -13.72 21.07
C ILE A 590 -14.59 -12.22 21.20
N ALA A 591 -14.75 -11.73 22.42
CA ALA A 591 -14.92 -10.29 22.65
C ALA A 591 -13.63 -9.56 22.31
N ALA A 592 -13.72 -8.41 21.63
CA ALA A 592 -12.56 -7.62 21.20
C ALA A 592 -11.57 -7.35 22.35
N ILE A 593 -10.28 -7.49 22.05
CA ILE A 593 -9.17 -7.35 22.98
C ILE A 593 -8.21 -6.34 22.40
N ASP A 594 -8.00 -5.21 23.08
CA ASP A 594 -7.01 -4.23 22.64
C ASP A 594 -5.59 -4.83 22.71
N ASN A 595 -4.63 -4.28 21.96
CA ASN A 595 -3.22 -4.55 22.16
C ASN A 595 -2.77 -4.26 23.61
N LYS A 596 -1.62 -4.84 24.01
CA LYS A 596 -1.11 -4.79 25.39
C LYS A 596 0.32 -4.29 25.42
N THR A 597 0.83 -3.99 26.60
CA THR A 597 2.25 -3.69 26.85
C THR A 597 2.80 -4.61 27.93
N PHE A 598 4.06 -5.02 27.82
CA PHE A 598 4.70 -5.84 28.84
C PHE A 598 4.62 -5.19 30.24
N GLY A 599 4.11 -5.94 31.22
CA GLY A 599 3.87 -5.45 32.58
C GLY A 599 2.48 -4.87 32.84
N ASP A 600 1.59 -4.88 31.85
CA ASP A 600 0.15 -4.64 32.05
C ASP A 600 -0.47 -5.64 33.06
N ALA A 601 -1.61 -5.26 33.62
CA ALA A 601 -2.36 -6.14 34.51
C ALA A 601 -2.98 -7.32 33.74
N VAL A 602 -3.13 -8.46 34.42
CA VAL A 602 -3.85 -9.63 33.90
C VAL A 602 -5.27 -9.24 33.46
N PHE A 603 -5.72 -9.81 32.35
CA PHE A 603 -7.03 -9.50 31.75
C PHE A 603 -7.86 -10.78 31.55
N GLU A 604 -9.18 -10.62 31.45
CA GLU A 604 -10.12 -11.71 31.20
C GLU A 604 -10.54 -11.73 29.73
N VAL A 605 -10.38 -12.88 29.09
CA VAL A 605 -10.94 -13.17 27.76
C VAL A 605 -12.38 -13.63 27.95
N THR A 606 -13.27 -13.25 27.02
CA THR A 606 -14.64 -13.78 26.97
C THR A 606 -14.89 -14.31 25.57
N ALA A 607 -15.13 -15.62 25.46
CA ALA A 607 -15.55 -16.27 24.23
C ALA A 607 -16.88 -16.99 24.42
N THR A 608 -17.77 -16.88 23.44
CA THR A 608 -19.10 -17.52 23.46
C THR A 608 -19.38 -18.24 22.15
N SER A 609 -19.87 -19.47 22.22
CA SER A 609 -20.40 -20.17 21.03
C SER A 609 -21.86 -19.82 20.78
N SER A 610 -22.28 -19.75 19.52
CA SER A 610 -23.68 -19.52 19.13
C SER A 610 -24.62 -20.67 19.53
N ALA A 611 -24.08 -21.87 19.79
CA ALA A 611 -24.81 -22.99 20.38
C ALA A 611 -24.94 -22.94 21.92
N GLY A 612 -24.29 -21.98 22.60
CA GLY A 612 -24.28 -21.88 24.06
C GLY A 612 -23.45 -22.96 24.78
N LEU A 613 -22.57 -23.65 24.04
CA LEU A 613 -21.63 -24.66 24.54
C LEU A 613 -20.38 -23.99 25.14
N ALA A 614 -19.78 -24.62 26.15
CA ALA A 614 -18.65 -24.08 26.91
C ALA A 614 -17.34 -24.13 26.10
N VAL A 615 -16.84 -22.96 25.70
CA VAL A 615 -15.62 -22.79 24.89
C VAL A 615 -14.38 -23.03 25.75
N ALA A 616 -13.38 -23.73 25.18
CA ALA A 616 -12.04 -23.86 25.75
C ALA A 616 -11.13 -22.77 25.20
N LEU A 617 -10.22 -22.23 26.01
CA LEU A 617 -9.27 -21.19 25.61
C LEU A 617 -7.84 -21.71 25.78
N THR A 618 -7.00 -21.45 24.78
CA THR A 618 -5.54 -21.63 24.81
C THR A 618 -4.84 -20.34 24.41
N VAL A 619 -3.53 -20.26 24.63
CA VAL A 619 -2.70 -19.13 24.19
C VAL A 619 -1.37 -19.64 23.66
N THR A 620 -0.88 -18.99 22.62
CA THR A 620 0.42 -19.19 21.99
C THR A 620 1.17 -17.86 22.01
N GLY A 621 2.49 -17.88 22.21
CA GLY A 621 3.29 -16.66 22.43
C GLY A 621 3.55 -16.32 23.90
N PRO A 622 3.89 -15.06 24.25
CA PRO A 622 4.49 -14.67 25.52
C PRO A 622 3.44 -14.41 26.62
N ALA A 623 2.56 -15.38 26.86
CA ALA A 623 1.59 -15.34 27.95
C ALA A 623 1.27 -16.74 28.51
N THR A 624 0.48 -16.76 29.58
CA THR A 624 -0.12 -17.98 30.16
C THR A 624 -1.59 -17.73 30.47
N ILE A 625 -2.44 -18.74 30.30
CA ILE A 625 -3.88 -18.66 30.60
C ILE A 625 -4.29 -19.61 31.72
N SER A 626 -5.18 -19.16 32.60
CA SER A 626 -5.76 -19.95 33.68
C SER A 626 -7.27 -19.73 33.76
N GLY A 627 -8.04 -20.65 33.17
CA GLY A 627 -9.48 -20.46 32.98
C GLY A 627 -9.70 -19.50 31.82
N ASN A 628 -10.11 -18.27 32.10
CA ASN A 628 -10.23 -17.19 31.13
C ASN A 628 -9.29 -16.00 31.42
N VAL A 629 -8.46 -16.08 32.45
CA VAL A 629 -7.52 -15.00 32.83
C VAL A 629 -6.18 -15.22 32.13
N VAL A 630 -5.77 -14.25 31.32
CA VAL A 630 -4.48 -14.22 30.62
C VAL A 630 -3.48 -13.40 31.42
N THR A 631 -2.27 -13.94 31.57
CA THR A 631 -1.13 -13.33 32.25
C THR A 631 0.05 -13.23 31.29
N ILE A 632 0.39 -12.01 30.89
CA ILE A 632 1.53 -11.68 30.03
C ILE A 632 2.84 -12.05 30.72
N THR A 633 3.76 -12.70 30.00
CA THR A 633 5.10 -13.11 30.46
C THR A 633 6.24 -12.47 29.68
N GLY A 634 5.97 -11.92 28.49
CA GLY A 634 6.94 -11.17 27.66
C GLY A 634 6.25 -10.19 26.69
N ALA A 635 7.02 -9.59 25.79
CA ALA A 635 6.51 -8.85 24.63
C ALA A 635 6.67 -9.69 23.35
N GLY A 636 5.95 -9.31 22.29
CA GLY A 636 5.79 -10.07 21.05
C GLY A 636 4.33 -10.44 20.78
N GLU A 637 4.11 -11.23 19.76
CA GLU A 637 2.77 -11.64 19.34
C GLU A 637 2.12 -12.63 20.32
N LEU A 638 0.85 -12.40 20.65
CA LEU A 638 0.03 -13.28 21.48
C LEU A 638 -1.23 -13.71 20.73
N VAL A 639 -1.27 -14.99 20.35
CA VAL A 639 -2.46 -15.63 19.78
C VAL A 639 -3.31 -16.23 20.90
N ILE A 640 -4.62 -16.00 20.85
CA ILE A 640 -5.61 -16.52 21.79
C ILE A 640 -6.62 -17.37 21.03
N ASP A 641 -6.48 -18.69 21.11
CA ASP A 641 -7.40 -19.62 20.46
C ASP A 641 -8.59 -19.95 21.35
N ALA A 642 -9.76 -20.05 20.72
CA ALA A 642 -11.02 -20.40 21.34
C ALA A 642 -11.63 -21.58 20.58
N VAL A 643 -11.71 -22.76 21.21
CA VAL A 643 -12.15 -24.01 20.57
C VAL A 643 -13.42 -24.56 21.20
N GLN A 644 -14.34 -25.02 20.35
CA GLN A 644 -15.54 -25.78 20.71
C GLN A 644 -15.62 -27.06 19.89
N ALA A 645 -15.43 -28.22 20.54
CA ALA A 645 -15.40 -29.52 19.88
C ALA A 645 -16.75 -30.02 19.31
N GLY A 646 -17.83 -29.25 19.46
CA GLY A 646 -19.17 -29.64 19.01
C GLY A 646 -19.81 -30.72 19.90
N ASN A 647 -20.91 -31.29 19.41
CA ASN A 647 -21.60 -32.41 20.05
C ASN A 647 -22.41 -33.22 18.99
N ASP A 648 -23.44 -33.94 19.42
CA ASP A 648 -24.27 -34.74 18.51
C ASP A 648 -25.18 -33.90 17.60
N GLY A 649 -25.46 -32.63 17.93
CA GLY A 649 -26.30 -31.71 17.13
C GLY A 649 -25.58 -30.48 16.56
N TYR A 650 -24.30 -30.28 16.88
CA TYR A 650 -23.48 -29.18 16.35
C TYR A 650 -22.08 -29.65 15.92
N THR A 651 -21.58 -29.12 14.81
CA THR A 651 -20.20 -29.34 14.35
C THR A 651 -19.19 -28.73 15.33
N ALA A 652 -17.90 -29.07 15.20
CA ALA A 652 -16.86 -28.30 15.85
C ALA A 652 -16.79 -26.88 15.27
N ALA A 653 -16.25 -25.95 16.05
CA ALA A 653 -15.91 -24.60 15.63
C ALA A 653 -14.73 -24.08 16.47
N ASP A 654 -13.97 -23.20 15.87
CA ASP A 654 -12.83 -22.51 16.46
C ASP A 654 -12.88 -21.03 16.06
N ALA A 655 -12.08 -20.22 16.75
CA ALA A 655 -11.78 -18.84 16.41
C ALA A 655 -10.46 -18.47 17.11
N SER A 656 -9.60 -17.72 16.45
CA SER A 656 -8.42 -17.11 17.04
C SER A 656 -8.62 -15.60 17.17
N VAL A 657 -7.82 -14.97 18.04
CA VAL A 657 -7.53 -13.53 17.95
C VAL A 657 -6.07 -13.31 18.29
N THR A 658 -5.37 -12.63 17.40
CA THR A 658 -3.99 -12.20 17.59
C THR A 658 -3.99 -10.79 18.17
N ILE A 659 -3.18 -10.56 19.20
CA ILE A 659 -2.91 -9.22 19.73
C ILE A 659 -1.41 -9.02 19.91
N GLN A 660 -0.94 -7.80 19.63
CA GLN A 660 0.45 -7.45 19.87
C GLN A 660 0.68 -7.03 21.32
N VAL A 661 1.70 -7.62 21.95
CA VAL A 661 2.19 -7.20 23.28
C VAL A 661 3.45 -6.36 23.10
N ALA A 662 3.27 -5.04 23.08
CA ALA A 662 4.36 -4.08 22.90
C ALA A 662 5.42 -4.17 24.03
N LYS A 663 6.69 -3.93 23.66
CA LYS A 663 7.80 -3.76 24.60
C LYS A 663 7.55 -2.56 25.52
N ALA A 664 7.88 -2.71 26.80
CA ALA A 664 7.66 -1.66 27.79
C ALA A 664 8.71 -0.54 27.68
N SER A 665 8.26 0.71 27.71
CA SER A 665 9.16 1.87 27.73
C SER A 665 9.87 2.03 29.08
N GLN A 666 11.13 2.45 29.03
CA GLN A 666 11.99 2.61 30.20
C GLN A 666 12.86 3.87 30.11
N THR A 667 13.43 4.27 31.25
CA THR A 667 14.16 5.53 31.41
C THR A 667 15.47 5.31 32.16
N ILE A 668 16.47 6.16 31.88
CA ILE A 668 17.74 6.19 32.60
C ILE A 668 17.70 7.33 33.63
N SER A 669 17.87 6.99 34.90
CA SER A 669 18.20 7.95 35.95
C SER A 669 19.72 8.04 36.08
N PHE A 670 20.31 9.15 35.62
CA PHE A 670 21.76 9.39 35.68
C PHE A 670 22.05 10.50 36.71
N THR A 671 22.88 10.20 37.71
CA THR A 671 23.25 11.15 38.78
C THR A 671 23.98 12.36 38.20
N ALA A 672 23.54 13.57 38.60
CA ALA A 672 24.10 14.82 38.10
C ALA A 672 25.60 14.97 38.43
N LEU A 673 26.42 15.10 37.40
CA LEU A 673 27.87 15.30 37.49
C LEU A 673 28.20 16.78 37.79
N GLN A 674 29.45 17.04 38.16
CA GLN A 674 29.95 18.38 38.48
C GLN A 674 31.30 18.60 37.82
N ASP A 675 31.64 19.85 37.52
CA ASP A 675 32.95 20.23 36.99
C ASP A 675 34.09 19.82 37.95
N VAL A 676 35.18 19.34 37.36
CA VAL A 676 36.34 18.77 38.06
C VAL A 676 37.62 19.52 37.64
N ASN A 677 38.71 19.31 38.38
CA ASN A 677 40.04 19.81 38.01
C ASN A 677 40.92 18.63 37.58
N LEU A 678 41.83 18.84 36.62
CA LEU A 678 42.77 17.84 36.10
C LEU A 678 43.83 17.32 37.12
N GLU A 679 43.64 17.50 38.43
CA GLU A 679 44.58 17.01 39.46
C GLU A 679 44.44 15.49 39.73
N GLY A 680 44.50 14.69 38.66
CA GLY A 680 44.59 13.22 38.70
C GLY A 680 43.38 12.50 39.32
N GLY A 681 42.23 13.18 39.43
CA GLY A 681 41.01 12.60 39.98
C GLY A 681 40.34 11.63 39.01
N THR A 682 39.95 10.46 39.51
CA THR A 682 38.97 9.60 38.84
C THR A 682 37.56 10.06 39.17
N LEU A 683 36.63 9.94 38.22
CA LEU A 683 35.20 10.17 38.41
C LEU A 683 34.46 8.83 38.34
N THR A 684 33.67 8.50 39.35
CA THR A 684 32.79 7.32 39.34
C THR A 684 31.39 7.74 38.87
N LEU A 685 30.84 6.96 37.93
CA LEU A 685 29.53 7.19 37.34
C LEU A 685 28.47 6.35 38.04
N GLU A 686 27.31 6.96 38.31
CA GLU A 686 26.16 6.31 38.92
C GLU A 686 24.92 6.56 38.05
N ALA A 687 24.38 5.50 37.46
CA ALA A 687 23.11 5.53 36.71
C ALA A 687 22.35 4.21 36.90
N SER A 688 21.03 4.26 36.72
CA SER A 688 20.15 3.09 36.78
C SER A 688 19.00 3.21 35.78
N SER A 689 18.64 2.11 35.12
CA SER A 689 17.43 1.99 34.32
C SER A 689 16.19 1.77 35.21
N SER A 690 15.01 2.16 34.73
CA SER A 690 13.73 1.85 35.41
C SER A 690 13.31 0.38 35.29
N SER A 691 13.87 -0.36 34.33
CA SER A 691 13.70 -1.81 34.14
C SER A 691 14.60 -2.66 35.03
N GLY A 692 15.69 -2.08 35.57
CA GLY A 692 16.76 -2.80 36.27
C GLY A 692 17.80 -3.44 35.34
N LEU A 693 17.67 -3.30 34.01
CA LEU A 693 18.66 -3.73 33.02
C LEU A 693 19.99 -2.95 33.17
N PRO A 694 21.15 -3.57 32.91
CA PRO A 694 22.45 -2.93 33.10
C PRO A 694 22.65 -1.72 32.17
N ILE A 695 23.34 -0.70 32.69
CA ILE A 695 23.72 0.51 31.95
C ILE A 695 25.14 0.35 31.40
N THR A 696 25.33 0.73 30.15
CA THR A 696 26.66 0.96 29.57
C THR A 696 26.99 2.45 29.59
N PHE A 697 28.27 2.80 29.68
CA PHE A 697 28.74 4.18 29.60
C PHE A 697 29.69 4.36 28.42
N SER A 698 29.70 5.55 27.83
CA SER A 698 30.73 6.01 26.91
C SER A 698 31.20 7.42 27.30
N VAL A 699 32.41 7.78 26.88
CA VAL A 699 33.02 9.09 27.16
C VAL A 699 33.61 9.68 25.89
N GLU A 700 33.45 10.99 25.72
CA GLU A 700 34.01 11.78 24.62
C GLU A 700 34.78 12.97 25.20
N GLY A 701 36.08 13.04 24.90
CA GLY A 701 37.03 14.01 25.45
C GLY A 701 38.34 13.34 25.89
N ASP A 702 39.25 14.11 26.51
CA ASP A 702 40.55 13.59 26.99
C ASP A 702 40.40 12.78 28.30
N ALA A 703 39.75 11.61 28.22
CA ALA A 703 39.57 10.67 29.33
C ALA A 703 39.56 9.21 28.85
N SER A 704 39.73 8.27 29.78
CA SER A 704 39.51 6.83 29.54
C SER A 704 38.48 6.27 30.51
N LEU A 705 37.67 5.31 30.06
CA LEU A 705 36.63 4.66 30.86
C LEU A 705 36.99 3.18 31.13
N GLU A 706 36.88 2.75 32.38
CA GLU A 706 36.96 1.34 32.78
C GLU A 706 35.77 1.02 33.70
N GLY A 707 34.86 0.16 33.24
CA GLY A 707 33.59 -0.10 33.92
C GLY A 707 32.74 1.17 34.06
N ASN A 708 32.54 1.64 35.28
CA ASN A 708 31.88 2.91 35.59
C ASN A 708 32.85 4.00 36.10
N THR A 709 34.17 3.82 35.96
CA THR A 709 35.17 4.77 36.44
C THR A 709 35.90 5.44 35.28
N VAL A 710 35.77 6.77 35.21
CA VAL A 710 36.44 7.63 34.25
C VAL A 710 37.75 8.14 34.84
N THR A 711 38.85 7.95 34.12
CA THR A 711 40.17 8.52 34.44
C THR A 711 40.44 9.71 33.54
N LEU A 712 40.68 10.87 34.13
CA LEU A 712 40.93 12.13 33.42
C LEU A 712 42.37 12.16 32.88
N LEU A 713 42.53 12.37 31.57
CA LEU A 713 43.83 12.38 30.89
C LEU A 713 44.26 13.80 30.47
N GLY A 714 43.30 14.66 30.16
CA GLY A 714 43.49 16.05 29.72
C GLY A 714 42.39 16.99 30.21
N ALA A 715 42.54 18.28 29.91
CA ALA A 715 41.58 19.32 30.29
C ALA A 715 40.74 19.71 29.07
N GLY A 716 39.49 20.06 29.29
CA GLY A 716 38.53 20.36 28.23
C GLY A 716 37.11 19.96 28.62
N PRO A 717 36.14 20.15 27.70
CA PRO A 717 34.83 19.55 27.85
C PRO A 717 34.95 18.02 27.82
N LEU A 718 34.21 17.37 28.72
CA LEU A 718 34.08 15.92 28.78
C LEU A 718 32.59 15.59 28.76
N THR A 719 32.16 14.88 27.73
CA THR A 719 30.79 14.37 27.59
C THR A 719 30.75 12.91 28.01
N ILE A 720 29.79 12.56 28.86
CA ILE A 720 29.55 11.19 29.31
C ILE A 720 28.11 10.83 28.93
N SER A 721 27.94 9.73 28.21
CA SER A 721 26.62 9.19 27.85
C SER A 721 26.39 7.87 28.59
N ALA A 722 25.23 7.74 29.22
CA ALA A 722 24.72 6.49 29.77
C ALA A 722 23.68 5.92 28.79
N SER A 723 23.87 4.67 28.36
CA SER A 723 23.02 4.00 27.39
C SER A 723 22.43 2.69 27.95
N GLN A 724 21.24 2.35 27.47
CA GLN A 724 20.57 1.08 27.75
C GLN A 724 19.81 0.66 26.47
N PRO A 725 20.17 -0.46 25.83
CA PRO A 725 19.68 -0.81 24.48
C PRO A 725 18.34 -1.56 24.44
N GLY A 726 17.63 -1.71 25.55
CA GLY A 726 16.42 -2.53 25.65
C GLY A 726 16.73 -4.00 25.97
N ASN A 727 15.74 -4.86 25.71
CA ASN A 727 15.82 -6.31 25.50
C ASN A 727 14.50 -6.78 24.85
N GLY A 728 14.24 -8.09 24.79
CA GLY A 728 12.99 -8.63 24.25
C GLY A 728 11.70 -8.06 24.86
N ASN A 729 11.72 -7.56 26.11
CA ASN A 729 10.53 -7.08 26.83
C ASN A 729 10.50 -5.55 27.06
N TYR A 730 11.59 -4.83 26.81
CA TYR A 730 11.70 -3.39 27.07
C TYR A 730 12.37 -2.66 25.90
N ASN A 731 11.81 -1.51 25.50
CA ASN A 731 12.39 -0.63 24.49
C ASN A 731 13.74 -0.05 24.95
N ALA A 732 14.61 0.32 24.01
CA ALA A 732 15.81 1.08 24.34
C ALA A 732 15.46 2.37 25.11
N ALA A 733 16.18 2.65 26.18
CA ALA A 733 15.97 3.88 26.94
C ALA A 733 16.70 5.04 26.27
N THR A 734 16.06 6.21 26.17
CA THR A 734 16.71 7.42 25.67
C THR A 734 18.02 7.67 26.43
N ALA A 735 19.13 7.77 25.70
CA ALA A 735 20.45 7.93 26.29
C ALA A 735 20.52 9.18 27.17
N ALA A 736 21.04 9.04 28.38
CA ALA A 736 21.22 10.15 29.30
C ALA A 736 22.65 10.70 29.15
N THR A 737 22.79 11.87 28.53
CA THR A 737 24.08 12.52 28.30
C THR A 737 24.30 13.68 29.26
N GLN A 738 25.51 13.81 29.80
CA GLN A 738 25.94 14.93 30.62
C GLN A 738 27.33 15.41 30.18
N SER A 739 27.48 16.71 29.98
CA SER A 739 28.77 17.34 29.72
C SER A 739 29.23 18.13 30.95
N ILE A 740 30.48 17.92 31.35
CA ILE A 740 31.15 18.65 32.43
C ILE A 740 32.46 19.26 31.95
N CYS A 741 32.93 20.30 32.64
CA CYS A 741 34.26 20.84 32.43
C CYS A 741 35.33 20.13 33.26
N VAL A 742 36.33 19.58 32.58
CA VAL A 742 37.60 19.17 33.18
C VAL A 742 38.53 20.38 33.14
N ASN A 743 38.49 21.18 34.20
CA ASN A 743 39.24 22.43 34.27
C ASN A 743 40.75 22.17 34.30
N PRO A 744 41.56 22.98 33.58
CA PRO A 744 43.01 22.91 33.63
C PRO A 744 43.54 23.00 35.07
N ALA A 745 44.66 22.32 35.34
CA ALA A 745 45.36 22.47 36.62
C ALA A 745 45.67 23.95 36.90
N LEU A 746 45.47 24.40 38.14
CA LEU A 746 45.52 25.83 38.50
C LEU A 746 46.84 26.48 38.05
N PRO A 747 46.80 27.47 37.13
CA PRO A 747 48.01 27.97 36.52
C PRO A 747 48.85 28.77 37.52
N VAL A 748 50.15 28.46 37.58
CA VAL A 748 51.10 29.12 38.48
C VAL A 748 51.95 30.11 37.69
N ILE A 749 51.86 31.40 38.04
CA ILE A 749 52.72 32.43 37.45
C ILE A 749 54.13 32.32 38.06
N THR A 750 55.11 32.06 37.19
CA THR A 750 56.54 32.01 37.51
C THR A 750 57.26 33.24 36.95
N VAL A 751 58.25 33.75 37.68
CA VAL A 751 59.08 34.89 37.24
C VAL A 751 60.33 34.35 36.54
N ALA A 752 60.34 34.42 35.21
CA ALA A 752 61.40 33.89 34.37
C ALA A 752 62.42 34.97 33.94
N SER A 753 63.45 34.54 33.19
CA SER A 753 64.39 35.42 32.50
C SER A 753 65.11 36.46 33.38
N LYS A 754 65.33 36.15 34.67
CA LYS A 754 65.84 37.06 35.72
C LYS A 754 64.95 38.30 35.95
N GLY A 755 63.63 38.12 35.92
CA GLY A 755 62.64 39.20 36.14
C GLY A 755 62.27 39.97 34.87
N LYS A 756 62.36 39.34 33.69
CA LYS A 756 62.03 39.97 32.40
C LYS A 756 60.79 39.39 31.71
N SER A 757 60.26 38.29 32.21
CA SER A 757 59.01 37.70 31.73
C SER A 757 58.29 36.98 32.86
N LEU A 758 56.97 36.90 32.75
CA LEU A 758 56.11 36.03 33.53
C LEU A 758 55.71 34.86 32.64
N SER A 759 55.75 33.65 33.18
CA SER A 759 55.36 32.45 32.44
C SER A 759 54.52 31.54 33.31
N THR A 760 53.56 30.86 32.72
CA THR A 760 52.85 29.73 33.34
C THR A 760 53.18 28.44 32.59
N ALA A 761 52.79 27.30 33.15
CA ALA A 761 52.99 26.01 32.49
C ALA A 761 52.30 25.98 31.12
N LEU A 762 52.94 25.35 30.13
CA LEU A 762 52.32 25.12 28.84
C LEU A 762 51.33 23.96 28.98
N VAL A 763 50.10 24.19 28.52
CA VAL A 763 49.00 23.25 28.41
C VAL A 763 48.66 23.22 26.92
N THR A 764 48.69 22.04 26.31
CA THR A 764 48.44 21.86 24.88
C THR A 764 47.00 22.28 24.55
N GLY A 765 46.79 22.94 23.41
CA GLY A 765 45.46 23.42 22.99
C GLY A 765 44.90 24.62 23.79
N ALA A 766 45.58 25.08 24.84
CA ALA A 766 45.03 26.11 25.71
C ALA A 766 45.18 27.55 25.19
N ILE A 767 44.14 28.36 25.40
CA ILE A 767 44.15 29.81 25.24
C ILE A 767 44.58 30.45 26.56
N TYR A 768 45.40 31.50 26.49
CA TYR A 768 45.98 32.19 27.63
C TYR A 768 45.57 33.65 27.65
N THR A 769 44.80 34.05 28.66
CA THR A 769 44.42 35.46 28.87
C THR A 769 45.17 36.02 30.07
N TRP A 770 46.06 36.98 29.84
CA TRP A 770 46.82 37.63 30.90
C TRP A 770 46.13 38.91 31.34
N PHE A 771 46.14 39.16 32.65
CA PHE A 771 45.58 40.36 33.27
C PHE A 771 46.66 41.09 34.07
N ARG A 772 46.61 42.42 34.07
CA ARG A 772 47.38 43.30 34.96
C ARG A 772 46.46 44.34 35.59
N ASP A 773 46.49 44.43 36.91
CA ASP A 773 45.68 45.38 37.70
C ASP A 773 44.18 45.34 37.33
N GLY A 774 43.69 44.15 36.98
CA GLY A 774 42.30 43.90 36.55
C GLY A 774 42.00 44.16 35.07
N GLN A 775 42.96 44.61 34.26
CA GLN A 775 42.79 44.79 32.81
C GLN A 775 43.48 43.69 32.00
N GLU A 776 42.81 43.22 30.95
CA GLU A 776 43.34 42.25 30.00
C GLU A 776 44.52 42.82 29.19
N LEU A 777 45.48 41.96 28.86
CA LEU A 777 46.69 42.29 28.10
C LEU A 777 46.66 41.64 26.72
N PRO A 778 47.10 42.35 25.65
CA PRO A 778 47.09 41.85 24.27
C PRO A 778 48.28 40.92 24.00
N THR A 779 48.30 39.76 24.66
CA THR A 779 49.38 38.77 24.55
C THR A 779 48.86 37.35 24.43
N GLU A 780 49.23 36.69 23.34
CA GLU A 780 48.91 35.28 23.09
C GLU A 780 49.98 34.36 23.71
N GLY A 781 49.52 33.32 24.40
CA GLY A 781 50.37 32.21 24.88
C GLY A 781 50.84 32.30 26.34
N ASN A 782 51.55 31.25 26.77
CA ASN A 782 51.88 30.99 28.18
C ASN A 782 53.02 31.87 28.76
N ASN A 783 53.51 32.87 28.02
CA ASN A 783 54.69 33.67 28.39
C ASN A 783 54.46 35.16 28.05
N LEU A 784 54.31 35.97 29.10
CA LEU A 784 54.12 37.41 29.05
C LEU A 784 55.47 38.14 29.25
N PRO A 785 55.98 38.87 28.24
CA PRO A 785 57.15 39.75 28.41
C PRO A 785 56.84 40.83 29.45
N ASN A 786 57.59 40.86 30.55
CA ASN A 786 57.31 41.76 31.67
C ASN A 786 58.40 42.83 31.80
N GLN A 787 57.99 44.09 31.65
CA GLN A 787 58.84 45.28 31.80
C GLN A 787 58.23 46.33 32.76
N GLU A 788 57.11 46.02 33.44
CA GLU A 788 56.35 46.98 34.26
C GLU A 788 55.85 46.35 35.58
N SER A 789 55.86 47.12 36.67
CA SER A 789 55.32 46.67 37.97
C SER A 789 53.78 46.61 37.93
N GLY A 790 53.17 45.69 38.67
CA GLY A 790 51.71 45.54 38.75
C GLY A 790 51.28 44.22 39.42
N VAL A 791 49.98 44.02 39.57
CA VAL A 791 49.36 42.76 40.02
C VAL A 791 48.97 41.94 38.80
N PHE A 792 49.56 40.75 38.63
CA PHE A 792 49.33 39.92 37.44
C PHE A 792 48.49 38.67 37.75
N LYS A 793 47.60 38.31 36.82
CA LYS A 793 46.82 37.07 36.83
C LYS A 793 46.85 36.44 35.44
N VAL A 794 46.71 35.12 35.32
CA VAL A 794 46.54 34.44 34.03
C VAL A 794 45.37 33.48 34.10
N MET A 795 44.51 33.51 33.09
CA MET A 795 43.49 32.51 32.82
C MET A 795 44.00 31.54 31.77
N VAL A 796 43.75 30.26 31.99
CA VAL A 796 43.98 29.19 31.04
C VAL A 796 42.61 28.61 30.70
N ASP A 797 42.29 28.58 29.41
CA ASP A 797 41.04 28.06 28.85
C ASP A 797 41.38 26.91 27.91
N VAL A 798 40.74 25.75 28.08
CA VAL A 798 40.75 24.66 27.11
C VAL A 798 39.31 24.30 26.77
N GLY A 799 38.90 24.58 25.52
CA GLY A 799 37.56 24.24 25.02
C GLY A 799 36.39 24.89 25.76
N GLY A 800 36.60 26.02 26.44
CA GLY A 800 35.62 26.69 27.30
C GLY A 800 35.77 26.41 28.80
N CYS A 801 36.61 25.43 29.17
CA CYS A 801 36.86 25.06 30.57
C CYS A 801 38.05 25.84 31.12
N THR A 802 37.79 26.69 32.12
CA THR A 802 38.73 27.74 32.54
C THR A 802 39.26 27.56 33.95
N SER A 803 40.55 27.88 34.13
CA SER A 803 41.20 27.92 35.44
C SER A 803 42.05 29.17 35.54
N THR A 804 41.93 29.94 36.63
CA THR A 804 42.66 31.21 36.81
C THR A 804 43.68 31.16 37.93
N SER A 805 44.84 31.78 37.73
CA SER A 805 45.92 31.82 38.71
C SER A 805 45.56 32.63 39.94
N ALA A 806 46.30 32.39 41.03
CA ALA A 806 46.43 33.39 42.08
C ALA A 806 47.08 34.68 41.54
N GLU A 807 46.83 35.81 42.19
CA GLU A 807 47.45 37.10 41.85
C GLU A 807 48.92 37.15 42.27
N VAL A 808 49.81 37.57 41.36
CA VAL A 808 51.23 37.74 41.62
C VAL A 808 51.63 39.21 41.50
N ASN A 809 52.06 39.77 42.63
CA ASN A 809 52.57 41.14 42.72
C ASN A 809 54.02 41.21 42.22
N VAL A 810 54.28 41.97 41.16
CA VAL A 810 55.64 42.14 40.60
C VAL A 810 56.13 43.56 40.80
N THR A 811 57.36 43.69 41.32
CA THR A 811 58.04 44.98 41.55
C THR A 811 59.44 44.99 40.94
N ILE A 812 59.74 46.02 40.15
CA ILE A 812 61.04 46.15 39.48
C ILE A 812 62.07 46.79 40.42
N THR A 813 63.13 46.04 40.75
CA THR A 813 64.10 46.42 41.80
C THR A 813 65.46 46.90 41.29
N GLY A 814 65.74 46.83 39.98
CA GLY A 814 67.01 47.33 39.43
C GLY A 814 67.12 47.35 37.91
N ILE A 815 67.65 48.44 37.37
CA ILE A 815 67.91 48.62 35.92
C ILE A 815 69.33 48.12 35.61
N ASN A 816 69.45 47.12 34.74
CA ASN A 816 70.76 46.54 34.40
C ASN A 816 71.52 47.44 33.41
N GLN A 817 72.41 48.28 33.94
CA GLN A 817 73.09 49.38 33.25
C GLN A 817 74.17 48.95 32.22
N ALA A 818 74.21 47.67 31.84
CA ALA A 818 75.29 47.07 31.05
C ALA A 818 75.10 47.16 29.51
N TYR A 819 73.92 47.52 29.01
CA TYR A 819 73.66 47.62 27.57
C TYR A 819 72.80 48.86 27.23
N LEU A 820 73.16 49.54 26.13
CA LEU A 820 72.43 50.62 25.45
C LEU A 820 72.53 52.07 25.99
N SER A 821 73.74 52.61 26.23
CA SER A 821 74.08 53.99 25.79
C SER A 821 75.57 54.30 25.87
N ASN A 822 76.06 55.22 25.02
CA ASN A 822 77.39 55.84 25.15
C ASN A 822 77.49 56.81 26.35
N ILE A 823 76.41 56.96 27.12
CA ILE A 823 76.25 58.03 28.11
C ILE A 823 76.80 57.58 29.46
N ILE A 824 77.76 58.34 29.98
CA ILE A 824 78.42 58.05 31.26
C ILE A 824 78.00 59.10 32.29
N VAL A 825 77.36 58.65 33.37
CA VAL A 825 77.04 59.46 34.56
C VAL A 825 78.29 59.55 35.45
N TYR A 826 78.87 60.74 35.60
CA TYR A 826 80.13 60.94 36.33
C TYR A 826 80.18 62.30 37.06
N PRO A 827 80.72 62.40 38.29
CA PRO A 827 81.19 61.31 39.14
C PRO A 827 80.03 60.47 39.68
N ASN A 828 80.27 59.19 39.94
CA ASN A 828 79.30 58.29 40.55
C ASN A 828 80.08 57.30 41.44
N PRO A 829 80.07 57.44 42.78
CA PRO A 829 79.23 58.35 43.57
C PRO A 829 79.48 59.86 43.34
N ALA A 830 78.44 60.65 43.57
CA ALA A 830 78.39 62.10 43.36
C ALA A 830 78.17 62.84 44.69
N THR A 831 78.74 64.04 44.85
CA THR A 831 78.59 64.87 46.06
C THR A 831 77.69 66.09 45.84
N GLU A 832 77.99 66.91 44.83
CA GLU A 832 77.23 68.15 44.55
C GLU A 832 76.56 68.15 43.17
N ARG A 833 77.11 67.41 42.21
CA ARG A 833 76.64 67.38 40.82
C ARG A 833 77.02 66.09 40.11
N ILE A 834 76.26 65.74 39.08
CA ILE A 834 76.63 64.73 38.07
C ILE A 834 76.74 65.39 36.70
N SER A 835 77.61 64.85 35.85
CA SER A 835 77.69 65.18 34.43
C SER A 835 77.35 63.95 33.59
N LEU A 836 76.68 64.18 32.47
CA LEU A 836 76.28 63.16 31.51
C LEU A 836 77.15 63.32 30.26
N LYS A 837 78.18 62.47 30.12
CA LYS A 837 79.07 62.52 28.95
C LYS A 837 78.39 61.92 27.72
N SER A 838 78.74 62.39 26.52
CA SER A 838 78.21 61.88 25.24
C SER A 838 76.68 61.91 25.11
N LEU A 839 76.01 62.83 25.82
CA LEU A 839 74.55 63.02 25.76
C LEU A 839 74.07 63.55 24.40
N ASP A 840 74.95 64.25 23.69
CA ASP A 840 74.65 64.94 22.42
C ASP A 840 74.85 64.04 21.19
N GLU A 841 75.50 62.88 21.39
CA GLU A 841 75.55 61.79 20.40
C GLU A 841 74.23 60.99 20.33
N VAL A 842 73.37 61.13 21.35
CA VAL A 842 72.18 60.28 21.56
C VAL A 842 70.87 61.08 21.51
N PHE A 843 70.88 62.35 21.92
CA PHE A 843 69.70 63.20 22.01
C PHE A 843 69.93 64.53 21.28
N SER A 844 69.10 64.82 20.27
CA SER A 844 69.26 65.97 19.37
C SER A 844 68.35 67.18 19.69
N SER A 845 67.58 67.13 20.77
CA SER A 845 66.65 68.19 21.20
C SER A 845 66.81 68.53 22.69
N VAL A 846 65.96 69.41 23.21
CA VAL A 846 65.76 69.61 24.66
C VAL A 846 65.37 68.27 25.29
N LYS A 847 65.90 68.01 26.50
CA LYS A 847 65.90 66.69 27.14
C LYS A 847 65.26 66.79 28.52
N THR A 848 64.18 66.07 28.77
CA THR A 848 63.56 66.02 30.10
C THR A 848 64.34 65.04 30.96
N VAL A 849 64.70 65.48 32.17
CA VAL A 849 65.45 64.70 33.14
C VAL A 849 64.64 64.56 34.41
N GLN A 850 64.40 63.30 34.81
CA GLN A 850 63.69 62.91 36.01
C GLN A 850 64.64 62.13 36.94
N ILE A 851 64.68 62.49 38.22
CA ILE A 851 65.41 61.75 39.25
C ILE A 851 64.37 61.21 40.24
N SER A 852 64.35 59.89 40.42
CA SER A 852 63.55 59.20 41.42
C SER A 852 64.42 58.56 42.50
N ASN A 853 63.88 58.43 43.71
CA ASN A 853 64.51 57.66 44.80
C ASN A 853 64.39 56.14 44.56
N VAL A 854 64.92 55.32 45.47
CA VAL A 854 64.82 53.84 45.38
C VAL A 854 63.40 53.27 45.45
N SER A 855 62.41 54.03 45.95
CA SER A 855 61.00 53.62 45.94
C SER A 855 60.25 54.09 44.68
N GLY A 856 60.97 54.56 43.65
CA GLY A 856 60.40 55.01 42.38
C GLY A 856 59.79 56.42 42.41
N SER A 857 59.66 57.04 43.58
CA SER A 857 59.07 58.37 43.76
C SER A 857 59.96 59.44 43.15
N LEU A 858 59.39 60.28 42.27
CA LEU A 858 60.08 61.41 41.64
C LEU A 858 60.48 62.45 42.71
N VAL A 859 61.76 62.81 42.74
CA VAL A 859 62.34 63.76 43.71
C VAL A 859 62.91 65.02 43.06
N LYS A 860 63.24 64.99 41.77
CA LYS A 860 63.69 66.16 41.01
C LYS A 860 63.37 65.99 39.53
N GLU A 861 62.84 67.02 38.89
CA GLU A 861 62.62 67.06 37.45
C GLU A 861 63.11 68.40 36.89
N LEU A 862 63.72 68.37 35.71
CA LEU A 862 64.29 69.53 35.02
C LEU A 862 64.46 69.26 33.52
N GLU A 863 64.46 70.30 32.72
CA GLU A 863 64.82 70.22 31.30
C GLU A 863 66.27 70.67 31.10
N LEU A 864 67.06 69.85 30.40
CA LEU A 864 68.40 70.21 29.95
C LEU A 864 68.34 70.78 28.53
N ARG A 865 69.02 71.90 28.32
CA ARG A 865 69.26 72.46 26.98
C ARG A 865 70.28 71.62 26.22
N VAL A 866 70.35 71.82 24.90
CA VAL A 866 71.18 71.01 23.99
C VAL A 866 72.68 71.10 24.33
N ASP A 867 73.12 72.14 25.02
CA ASP A 867 74.49 72.39 25.48
C ASP A 867 74.73 72.12 26.98
N GLU A 868 73.70 71.73 27.74
CA GLU A 868 73.79 71.49 29.19
C GLU A 868 73.92 70.01 29.55
N ASN A 869 75.11 69.62 30.01
CA ASN A 869 75.46 68.23 30.33
C ASN A 869 75.77 68.01 31.82
N SER A 870 75.25 68.84 32.72
CA SER A 870 75.46 68.73 34.18
C SER A 870 74.20 69.04 34.99
N ILE A 871 73.96 68.23 36.02
CA ILE A 871 72.79 68.31 36.91
C ILE A 871 73.28 68.53 38.34
N GLU A 872 72.71 69.52 39.01
CA GLU A 872 73.01 69.85 40.42
C GLU A 872 72.17 69.03 41.40
N LEU A 873 72.82 68.52 42.44
CA LEU A 873 72.29 67.52 43.37
C LEU A 873 72.34 67.99 44.84
N ALA A 874 72.66 69.26 45.10
CA ALA A 874 72.79 69.80 46.46
C ALA A 874 71.52 69.61 47.31
N ASP A 875 70.35 69.67 46.68
CA ASP A 875 69.03 69.54 47.34
C ASP A 875 68.64 68.07 47.65
N LEU A 876 69.41 67.09 47.15
CA LEU A 876 69.12 65.67 47.36
C LEU A 876 69.92 65.11 48.56
N PRO A 877 69.27 64.45 49.52
CA PRO A 877 69.96 63.78 50.61
C PRO A 877 70.85 62.63 50.11
N ALA A 878 71.78 62.18 50.96
CA ALA A 878 72.61 61.02 50.64
C ALA A 878 71.74 59.77 50.44
N GLY A 879 71.95 59.05 49.33
CA GLY A 879 71.06 57.97 48.90
C GLY A 879 71.38 57.42 47.52
N VAL A 880 70.65 56.37 47.14
CA VAL A 880 70.69 55.79 45.78
C VAL A 880 69.52 56.36 44.99
N TYR A 881 69.78 56.77 43.75
CA TYR A 881 68.81 57.42 42.87
C TYR A 881 68.82 56.81 41.48
N TYR A 882 67.65 56.84 40.84
CA TYR A 882 67.45 56.50 39.44
C TYR A 882 67.27 57.78 38.64
N LEU A 883 68.06 57.94 37.59
CA LEU A 883 68.06 59.09 36.68
C LEU A 883 67.49 58.64 35.34
N ARG A 884 66.40 59.25 34.90
CA ARG A 884 65.78 59.07 33.58
C ARG A 884 66.03 60.30 32.73
N VAL A 885 66.45 60.09 31.49
CA VAL A 885 66.66 61.14 30.48
C VAL A 885 65.91 60.75 29.21
N PHE A 886 65.08 61.64 28.69
CA PHE A 886 64.27 61.35 27.51
C PHE A 886 63.96 62.59 26.66
N ASP A 887 63.65 62.34 25.39
CA ASP A 887 62.95 63.26 24.50
C ASP A 887 61.72 62.53 23.90
N SER A 888 61.11 63.06 22.84
CA SER A 888 59.95 62.45 22.19
C SER A 888 60.24 61.17 21.38
N LYS A 889 61.51 60.74 21.28
CA LYS A 889 61.95 59.59 20.46
C LYS A 889 62.81 58.58 21.22
N VAL A 890 63.56 59.02 22.23
CA VAL A 890 64.53 58.21 22.96
C VAL A 890 64.32 58.36 24.45
N ARG A 891 64.44 57.26 25.21
CA ARG A 891 64.49 57.24 26.67
C ARG A 891 65.68 56.40 27.15
N LYS A 892 66.37 56.89 28.19
CA LYS A 892 67.50 56.22 28.84
C LYS A 892 67.40 56.39 30.36
N ASP A 893 67.43 55.27 31.07
CA ASP A 893 67.38 55.23 32.53
C ASP A 893 68.74 54.75 33.09
N PHE A 894 69.21 55.37 34.17
CA PHE A 894 70.53 55.20 34.80
C PHE A 894 70.38 55.11 36.33
N ARG A 895 71.42 54.62 37.02
CA ARG A 895 71.53 54.64 38.48
C ARG A 895 72.75 55.45 38.92
N PHE A 896 72.60 56.29 39.94
CA PHE A 896 73.73 56.95 40.61
C PHE A 896 73.57 56.97 42.13
N ILE A 897 74.67 57.23 42.84
CA ILE A 897 74.73 57.32 44.29
C ILE A 897 75.08 58.75 44.67
N LYS A 898 74.25 59.39 45.49
CA LYS A 898 74.52 60.67 46.16
C LYS A 898 75.17 60.38 47.51
N GLN A 899 76.36 60.93 47.76
CA GLN A 899 77.04 60.96 49.06
C GLN A 899 76.79 62.29 49.77
#